data_AF-A0A135LR85-F1
#
_entry.id   AF-A0A135LR85-F1
#
_cell.length_a   1.000
_cell.length_b   1.000
_cell.length_c   1.000
_cell.angle_alpha   90.00
_cell.angle_beta   90.00
_cell.angle_gamma   90.00
#
_symmetry.space_group_name_H-M   'P 1'
#
loop_
_entity.id
_entity.type
_entity.pdbx_description
1 polymer ?
#
loop_
_entity_poly.entity_id
_entity_poly.type
_entity_poly.pdbx_seq_one_letter_code
_entity_poly.pdbx_strand_id
1 'polypeptide(L)'
;MSDYEDEMDVDAPKDLQFSSENASGKKRTVADLPVEAQDNLPWVEKYRPSSLDDVSGHQDILATINRFVETNRLPHLLLYGPPGTGKTSTILALARRIYGTKNMRQMVLELNASDDRGIDVVREQIKTFASTKQIFNMAPQGTAGSPLAGYKLIILDEADAMTSTAQMALRRIMERYTANTRFCVIANYTHKLSPALLSRCTRFRFSPLKEVDIRTLVDKVIEKEGVKIQPDAVDSLVTLSRGDMRRALNVLQACFASSIPLPMRDAPKAPRPEPETVTNATIYDCIAAPHPSDIQEIMSTILSTSDVTSCLNTVQTLKSSKGLALADILSALADQLQQLEVPAQTRITWLEGLAEIEWRLSGGGSEAIQTGGLVGVVRNGSYPEEFTGFAAFQLIPYFNMRYAIQGILLASLSVVDAERVLGAYIFARHGDRTPKIFGSTQLTDLGYREVFDSGSFYNERYISSDSPKQIEGISADIVNPKQISASAPSDAVLQNSATGFLQGVYPPVGKVASQTLGNGSSVESPLNGYQLIQLTPATTSKNAEDSTWLQGSSGCQKATVSSDNYFSSEMYTSLLSSTKEFYQSLSPMLDGAFVSSDMTFKNAYTIFDYLNVGKIHNSTSQFPHKSDLTDEVYHQLIALAGTHEFNLAYNSSDKVRAIDGAVLAGEILAGLNETIATKGKSKLNIGFGSYGTIFALFGLMQMPAASVDFTGIPDYASSMVFELVTNASGTDFPDKSDLSVRFMFHNGTITGSSEPTVYPLYGQSSKLLSWDDFASKTKEIAVTSDEEWCTMCGNTDGKCASSDRSSGSGSVSTSSTNGSGMSLVVAGVIGAMVTLAVILGLQAIFFLLGGFRIAKRNKASHETMSSLAGVEEKKV
;
A
#
# COMPACT_ATOMS: atom_id res chain seq x y z
N MET A 1 -46.89 -21.63 17.52
CA MET A 1 -47.10 -22.38 18.79
C MET A 1 -46.00 -21.89 19.71
N SER A 2 -46.26 -20.85 20.50
CA SER A 2 -46.84 -20.90 21.88
C SER A 2 -45.87 -21.61 22.84
N ASP A 3 -45.48 -21.14 24.01
CA ASP A 3 -45.78 -19.98 24.87
C ASP A 3 -44.79 -20.08 26.07
N TYR A 4 -44.46 -18.95 26.74
CA TYR A 4 -44.26 -18.76 28.21
C TYR A 4 -43.24 -19.64 28.99
N GLU A 5 -42.52 -19.27 30.07
CA GLU A 5 -42.17 -18.10 30.93
C GLU A 5 -40.98 -18.65 31.78
N ASP A 6 -40.02 -17.86 32.30
CA ASP A 6 -40.06 -17.41 33.70
C ASP A 6 -38.94 -16.38 33.96
N GLU A 7 -39.34 -15.21 34.48
CA GLU A 7 -38.53 -14.20 35.14
C GLU A 7 -38.27 -14.59 36.60
N MET A 8 -37.12 -14.17 37.16
CA MET A 8 -36.97 -13.94 38.61
C MET A 8 -36.45 -12.53 38.86
N ASP A 9 -37.33 -11.69 39.38
CA ASP A 9 -37.09 -10.35 39.92
C ASP A 9 -36.40 -10.38 41.29
N VAL A 10 -35.53 -9.39 41.54
CA VAL A 10 -35.13 -8.95 42.89
C VAL A 10 -35.20 -7.41 42.96
N ASP A 11 -36.03 -6.92 43.88
CA ASP A 11 -36.45 -5.51 44.08
C ASP A 11 -35.35 -4.53 44.60
N ALA A 12 -35.15 -3.45 43.82
CA ALA A 12 -35.16 -1.99 44.12
C ALA A 12 -34.33 -1.35 45.28
N PRO A 13 -33.91 -0.07 45.15
CA PRO A 13 -34.86 1.03 45.35
C PRO A 13 -34.84 2.15 44.29
N LYS A 14 -35.98 2.84 44.29
CA LYS A 14 -36.52 3.83 43.34
C LYS A 14 -35.93 5.23 43.54
N ASP A 15 -35.63 5.92 42.43
CA ASP A 15 -36.28 7.18 42.03
C ASP A 15 -35.47 7.85 40.90
N LEU A 16 -35.96 7.71 39.66
CA LEU A 16 -35.78 8.66 38.55
C LEU A 16 -36.71 8.20 37.42
N GLN A 17 -37.91 8.78 37.38
CA GLN A 17 -38.85 8.58 36.26
C GLN A 17 -38.29 9.26 35.01
N PHE A 18 -37.93 8.47 34.00
CA PHE A 18 -37.93 8.92 32.61
C PHE A 18 -39.12 8.26 31.90
N SER A 19 -40.11 9.06 31.52
CA SER A 19 -41.21 8.61 30.67
C SER A 19 -40.66 8.31 29.27
N SER A 20 -40.62 7.03 28.92
CA SER A 20 -40.41 6.53 27.57
C SER A 20 -41.77 6.39 26.87
N GLU A 21 -42.09 7.33 25.99
CA GLU A 21 -43.05 7.07 24.91
C GLU A 21 -42.32 7.05 23.57
N ASN A 22 -42.52 5.93 22.89
CA ASN A 22 -42.02 5.60 21.56
C ASN A 22 -42.36 6.67 20.51
N ALA A 23 -41.32 7.19 19.84
CA ALA A 23 -41.45 7.67 18.47
C ALA A 23 -40.19 7.29 17.68
N SER A 24 -40.41 6.43 16.70
CA SER A 24 -39.46 5.95 15.71
C SER A 24 -38.66 7.07 15.01
N GLY A 25 -37.36 6.81 14.84
CA GLY A 25 -36.49 7.32 13.78
C GLY A 25 -36.69 8.77 13.31
N LYS A 26 -36.18 9.75 14.07
CA LYS A 26 -35.89 11.10 13.55
C LYS A 26 -34.53 11.58 14.06
N LYS A 27 -33.54 11.69 13.17
CA LYS A 27 -32.32 12.49 13.43
C LYS A 27 -32.75 13.96 13.58
N ARG A 28 -32.69 14.49 14.81
CA ARG A 28 -32.98 15.90 15.12
C ARG A 28 -31.84 16.78 14.60
N THR A 29 -32.16 17.86 13.89
CA THR A 29 -31.19 18.91 13.53
C THR A 29 -31.17 20.00 14.62
N VAL A 30 -30.02 20.66 14.81
CA VAL A 30 -29.74 21.70 15.83
C VAL A 30 -30.83 22.78 15.97
N ALA A 31 -31.56 23.08 14.88
CA ALA A 31 -32.63 24.10 14.87
C ALA A 31 -33.93 23.70 15.63
N ASP A 32 -34.10 22.44 16.03
CA ASP A 32 -35.30 21.93 16.73
C ASP A 32 -35.01 21.54 18.21
N LEU A 33 -33.87 21.95 18.77
CA LEU A 33 -33.54 21.65 20.18
C LEU A 33 -34.20 22.66 21.12
N PRO A 34 -34.77 22.23 22.27
CA PRO A 34 -35.27 23.13 23.29
C PRO A 34 -34.13 24.07 23.77
N VAL A 35 -34.47 25.30 24.13
CA VAL A 35 -33.50 26.37 24.50
C VAL A 35 -32.52 25.89 25.58
N GLU A 36 -32.97 25.06 26.53
CA GLU A 36 -32.14 24.47 27.59
C GLU A 36 -31.08 23.48 27.07
N ALA A 37 -31.28 22.87 25.89
CA ALA A 37 -30.30 21.97 25.26
C ALA A 37 -29.30 22.71 24.38
N GLN A 38 -29.58 23.96 23.97
CA GLN A 38 -28.62 24.78 23.22
C GLN A 38 -27.48 25.30 24.11
N ASP A 39 -27.73 25.50 25.41
CA ASP A 39 -26.72 25.96 26.36
C ASP A 39 -25.66 24.89 26.71
N ASN A 40 -25.95 23.61 26.49
CA ASN A 40 -25.04 22.50 26.77
C ASN A 40 -24.21 22.04 25.56
N LEU A 41 -24.32 22.71 24.40
CA LEU A 41 -23.53 22.35 23.22
C LEU A 41 -22.07 22.82 23.38
N PRO A 42 -21.08 22.00 22.96
CA PRO A 42 -19.70 22.44 22.86
C PRO A 42 -19.59 23.72 22.03
N TRP A 43 -18.70 24.63 22.41
CA TRP A 43 -18.58 25.95 21.76
C TRP A 43 -18.25 25.84 20.27
N VAL A 44 -17.53 24.79 19.87
CA VAL A 44 -17.28 24.46 18.45
C VAL A 44 -18.57 24.32 17.64
N GLU A 45 -19.61 23.70 18.20
CA GLU A 45 -20.91 23.54 17.53
C GLU A 45 -21.84 24.73 17.77
N LYS A 46 -21.84 25.29 18.98
CA LYS A 46 -22.63 26.47 19.36
C LYS A 46 -22.31 27.68 18.47
N TYR A 47 -21.02 27.87 18.18
CA TYR A 47 -20.51 28.97 17.35
C TYR A 47 -20.20 28.56 15.91
N ARG A 48 -20.69 27.39 15.45
CA ARG A 48 -20.54 26.97 14.05
C ARG A 48 -21.20 28.02 13.13
N PRO A 49 -20.49 28.54 12.11
CA PRO A 49 -21.03 29.54 11.18
C PRO A 49 -22.39 29.14 10.59
N SER A 50 -23.36 30.04 10.73
CA SER A 50 -24.73 29.81 10.28
C SER A 50 -24.94 30.28 8.83
N SER A 51 -24.29 31.40 8.49
CA SER A 51 -24.26 32.06 7.19
C SER A 51 -22.84 32.09 6.61
N LEU A 52 -22.72 32.42 5.32
CA LEU A 52 -21.41 32.57 4.68
C LEU A 52 -20.64 33.80 5.18
N ASP A 53 -21.36 34.82 5.67
CA ASP A 53 -20.77 36.05 6.20
C ASP A 53 -20.15 35.83 7.59
N ASP A 54 -20.57 34.77 8.29
CA ASP A 54 -20.02 34.34 9.58
C ASP A 54 -18.70 33.56 9.44
N VAL A 55 -18.31 33.15 8.23
CA VAL A 55 -17.07 32.42 7.98
C VAL A 55 -15.91 33.42 7.89
N SER A 56 -14.99 33.38 8.86
CA SER A 56 -13.75 34.17 8.79
C SER A 56 -12.70 33.49 7.91
N GLY A 57 -11.88 34.28 7.22
CA GLY A 57 -10.89 33.79 6.27
C GLY A 57 -11.43 33.41 4.89
N HIS A 58 -10.51 33.12 3.96
CA HIS A 58 -10.79 32.62 2.60
C HIS A 58 -11.79 33.43 1.74
N GLN A 59 -11.81 34.75 1.89
CA GLN A 59 -12.75 35.63 1.18
C GLN A 59 -12.72 35.45 -0.35
N ASP A 60 -11.55 35.19 -0.95
CA ASP A 60 -11.41 34.94 -2.39
C ASP A 60 -12.17 33.67 -2.85
N ILE A 61 -12.14 32.62 -2.02
CA ILE A 61 -12.84 31.35 -2.27
C ILE A 61 -14.34 31.57 -2.14
N LEU A 62 -14.78 32.25 -1.07
CA LEU A 62 -16.19 32.56 -0.84
C LEU A 62 -16.77 33.43 -1.95
N ALA A 63 -16.04 34.46 -2.41
CA ALA A 63 -16.43 35.30 -3.53
C ALA A 63 -16.61 34.50 -4.83
N THR A 64 -15.70 33.57 -5.11
CA THR A 64 -15.78 32.70 -6.29
C THR A 64 -16.97 31.75 -6.23
N ILE A 65 -17.19 31.12 -5.07
CA ILE A 65 -18.32 30.21 -4.84
C ILE A 65 -19.65 30.97 -4.94
N ASN A 66 -19.75 32.16 -4.35
CA ASN A 66 -20.93 33.02 -4.44
C ASN A 66 -21.26 33.37 -5.89
N ARG A 67 -20.25 33.72 -6.69
CA ARG A 67 -20.45 33.98 -8.13
C ARG A 67 -20.97 32.76 -8.89
N PHE A 68 -20.52 31.54 -8.56
CA PHE A 68 -21.04 30.31 -9.17
C PHE A 68 -22.49 30.02 -8.79
N VAL A 69 -22.89 30.37 -7.57
CA VAL A 69 -24.27 30.23 -7.10
C VAL A 69 -25.19 31.26 -7.78
N GLU A 70 -24.79 32.53 -7.83
CA GLU A 70 -25.57 33.60 -8.47
C GLU A 70 -25.78 33.35 -9.97
N THR A 71 -24.77 32.77 -10.63
CA THR A 71 -24.86 32.39 -12.04
C THR A 71 -25.57 31.06 -12.28
N ASN A 72 -26.04 30.37 -11.23
CA ASN A 72 -26.67 29.05 -11.26
C ASN A 72 -25.85 28.01 -12.05
N ARG A 73 -24.52 28.10 -11.96
CA ARG A 73 -23.55 27.25 -12.67
C ARG A 73 -22.54 26.64 -11.71
N LEU A 74 -23.02 26.15 -10.56
CA LEU A 74 -22.18 25.48 -9.57
C LEU A 74 -21.63 24.17 -10.16
N PRO A 75 -20.30 23.99 -10.28
CA PRO A 75 -19.71 22.71 -10.66
C PRO A 75 -19.70 21.73 -9.47
N HIS A 76 -19.18 20.52 -9.67
CA HIS A 76 -18.80 19.69 -8.52
C HIS A 76 -17.64 20.34 -7.77
N LEU A 77 -17.69 20.34 -6.45
CA LEU A 77 -16.73 21.04 -5.60
C LEU A 77 -15.84 20.03 -4.87
N LEU A 78 -14.56 20.36 -4.72
CA LEU A 78 -13.65 19.71 -3.79
C LEU A 78 -13.08 20.76 -2.85
N LEU A 79 -13.47 20.70 -1.58
CA LEU A 79 -12.94 21.55 -0.51
C LEU A 79 -11.88 20.74 0.24
N TYR A 80 -10.62 21.19 0.19
CA TYR A 80 -9.54 20.44 0.85
C TYR A 80 -8.58 21.34 1.61
N GLY A 81 -7.98 20.81 2.67
CA GLY A 81 -7.04 21.54 3.51
C GLY A 81 -6.98 21.01 4.94
N PRO A 82 -6.16 21.62 5.81
CA PRO A 82 -6.00 21.22 7.21
C PRO A 82 -7.33 21.20 8.00
N PRO A 83 -7.41 20.45 9.10
CA PRO A 83 -8.59 20.46 9.97
C PRO A 83 -8.86 21.86 10.55
N GLY A 84 -10.11 22.11 10.97
CA GLY A 84 -10.46 23.36 11.65
C GLY A 84 -10.51 24.63 10.80
N THR A 85 -10.33 24.54 9.49
CA THR A 85 -10.33 25.67 8.54
C THR A 85 -11.71 26.08 8.00
N GLY A 86 -12.79 25.44 8.46
CA GLY A 86 -14.16 25.82 8.10
C GLY A 86 -14.73 25.19 6.81
N LYS A 87 -14.12 24.12 6.27
CA LYS A 87 -14.58 23.40 5.06
C LYS A 87 -16.05 22.96 5.14
N THR A 88 -16.39 22.16 6.15
CA THR A 88 -17.76 21.65 6.38
C THR A 88 -18.74 22.78 6.70
N SER A 89 -18.33 23.74 7.52
CA SER A 89 -19.16 24.91 7.87
C SER A 89 -19.51 25.75 6.64
N THR A 90 -18.54 25.94 5.72
CA THR A 90 -18.73 26.73 4.49
C THR A 90 -19.76 26.09 3.56
N ILE A 91 -19.68 24.77 3.31
CA ILE A 91 -20.66 24.12 2.42
C ILE A 91 -22.05 24.05 3.04
N LEU A 92 -22.15 23.87 4.37
CA LEU A 92 -23.44 23.85 5.05
C LEU A 92 -24.09 25.25 5.04
N ALA A 93 -23.31 26.31 5.26
CA ALA A 93 -23.77 27.69 5.12
C ALA A 93 -24.20 28.01 3.68
N LEU A 94 -23.43 27.54 2.69
CA LEU A 94 -23.77 27.67 1.27
C LEU A 94 -25.09 26.96 0.94
N ALA A 95 -25.26 25.73 1.43
CA ALA A 95 -26.47 24.94 1.21
C ALA A 95 -27.70 25.61 1.83
N ARG A 96 -27.57 26.21 3.03
CA ARG A 96 -28.64 27.01 3.65
C ARG A 96 -29.00 28.24 2.83
N ARG A 97 -28.01 28.92 2.25
CA ARG A 97 -28.24 30.08 1.36
C ARG A 97 -28.96 29.68 0.07
N ILE A 98 -28.59 28.55 -0.54
CA ILE A 98 -29.17 28.08 -1.80
C ILE A 98 -30.60 27.56 -1.62
N TYR A 99 -30.83 26.68 -0.63
CA TYR A 99 -32.09 25.94 -0.50
C TYR A 99 -33.03 26.51 0.58
N GLY A 100 -32.53 27.36 1.48
CA GLY A 100 -33.24 27.78 2.68
C GLY A 100 -33.33 26.67 3.73
N THR A 101 -33.66 27.05 4.97
CA THR A 101 -33.72 26.12 6.11
C THR A 101 -34.81 25.05 5.97
N LYS A 102 -35.94 25.37 5.31
CA LYS A 102 -37.08 24.46 5.14
C LYS A 102 -36.82 23.33 4.13
N ASN A 103 -36.08 23.60 3.06
CA ASN A 103 -35.88 22.63 1.97
C ASN A 103 -34.55 21.86 2.07
N MET A 104 -33.70 22.19 3.04
CA MET A 104 -32.38 21.58 3.22
C MET A 104 -32.46 20.04 3.34
N ARG A 105 -33.38 19.51 4.15
CA ARG A 105 -33.56 18.05 4.35
C ARG A 105 -33.97 17.29 3.08
N GLN A 106 -34.57 17.96 2.10
CA GLN A 106 -35.07 17.34 0.87
C GLN A 106 -34.09 17.48 -0.29
N MET A 107 -33.28 18.55 -0.29
CA MET A 107 -32.39 18.91 -1.39
C MET A 107 -30.92 18.61 -1.12
N VAL A 108 -30.54 18.38 0.14
CA VAL A 108 -29.17 18.11 0.57
C VAL A 108 -29.07 16.74 1.22
N LEU A 109 -28.13 15.92 0.74
CA LEU A 109 -27.73 14.67 1.39
C LEU A 109 -26.32 14.85 1.95
N GLU A 110 -26.19 14.84 3.27
CA GLU A 110 -24.90 14.84 3.97
C GLU A 110 -24.57 13.40 4.39
N LEU A 111 -23.40 12.93 3.99
CA LEU A 111 -22.85 11.65 4.42
C LEU A 111 -21.44 11.88 4.97
N ASN A 112 -21.21 11.41 6.19
CA ASN A 112 -19.86 11.29 6.72
C ASN A 112 -19.29 9.94 6.27
N ALA A 113 -18.26 9.97 5.46
CA ALA A 113 -17.75 8.77 4.81
C ALA A 113 -16.98 7.82 5.76
N SER A 114 -16.57 8.29 6.93
CA SER A 114 -15.88 7.48 7.95
C SER A 114 -16.82 6.57 8.75
N ASP A 115 -18.08 6.96 8.96
CA ASP A 115 -19.05 6.23 9.79
C ASP A 115 -19.81 5.15 9.00
N ASP A 116 -20.22 5.43 7.75
CA ASP A 116 -20.99 4.51 6.89
C ASP A 116 -20.05 3.66 6.00
N ARG A 117 -19.36 2.70 6.62
CA ARG A 117 -18.26 1.91 6.00
C ARG A 117 -18.67 0.90 4.90
N GLY A 118 -19.95 0.72 4.63
CA GLY A 118 -20.42 -0.22 3.60
C GLY A 118 -20.34 0.36 2.18
N ILE A 119 -19.48 -0.20 1.32
CA ILE A 119 -19.36 0.18 -0.11
C ILE A 119 -20.75 0.19 -0.79
N ASP A 120 -21.58 -0.80 -0.49
CA ASP A 120 -22.92 -0.94 -1.07
C ASP A 120 -23.94 0.04 -0.48
N VAL A 121 -23.83 0.38 0.81
CA VAL A 121 -24.73 1.32 1.50
C VAL A 121 -24.52 2.73 0.94
N VAL A 122 -23.27 3.20 0.86
CA VAL A 122 -22.93 4.52 0.33
C VAL A 122 -23.31 4.61 -1.15
N ARG A 123 -23.03 3.56 -1.94
CA ARG A 123 -23.35 3.53 -3.36
C ARG A 123 -24.85 3.60 -3.61
N GLU A 124 -25.66 2.78 -2.94
CA GLU A 124 -27.11 2.74 -3.19
C GLU A 124 -27.83 3.96 -2.62
N GLN A 125 -27.43 4.49 -1.46
CA GLN A 125 -28.03 5.73 -0.93
C GLN A 125 -27.77 6.93 -1.85
N ILE A 126 -26.52 7.12 -2.28
CA ILE A 126 -26.15 8.23 -3.19
C ILE A 126 -26.84 8.06 -4.55
N LYS A 127 -26.86 6.84 -5.09
CA LYS A 127 -27.53 6.53 -6.36
C LYS A 127 -29.04 6.76 -6.28
N THR A 128 -29.69 6.36 -5.20
CA THR A 128 -31.13 6.56 -4.98
C THR A 128 -31.45 8.04 -4.86
N PHE A 129 -30.66 8.80 -4.10
CA PHE A 129 -30.87 10.25 -3.94
C PHE A 129 -30.63 11.01 -5.25
N ALA A 130 -29.57 10.65 -5.98
CA ALA A 130 -29.21 11.27 -7.26
C ALA A 130 -30.18 10.92 -8.40
N SER A 131 -30.81 9.74 -8.37
CA SER A 131 -31.75 9.28 -9.40
C SER A 131 -33.21 9.71 -9.17
N THR A 132 -33.59 9.99 -7.93
CA THR A 132 -34.94 10.48 -7.61
C THR A 132 -35.18 11.84 -8.26
N LYS A 133 -36.10 11.93 -9.23
CA LYS A 133 -36.50 13.20 -9.86
C LYS A 133 -37.16 14.14 -8.85
N GLN A 134 -36.99 15.45 -9.06
CA GLN A 134 -37.62 16.47 -8.21
C GLN A 134 -39.14 16.31 -8.24
N ILE A 135 -39.75 16.07 -7.08
CA ILE A 135 -41.21 15.97 -6.93
C ILE A 135 -41.83 17.37 -6.76
N PHE A 136 -41.03 18.36 -6.33
CA PHE A 136 -41.47 19.73 -6.09
C PHE A 136 -40.98 20.68 -7.16
N ASN A 137 -41.76 20.80 -8.23
CA ASN A 137 -41.80 21.98 -9.10
C ASN A 137 -42.88 22.96 -8.60
N MET A 138 -43.06 23.07 -7.27
CA MET A 138 -43.91 24.11 -6.69
C MET A 138 -43.02 25.30 -6.40
N ALA A 139 -42.99 26.24 -7.34
CA ALA A 139 -42.78 27.63 -7.00
C ALA A 139 -43.96 28.08 -6.11
N PRO A 140 -43.75 28.54 -4.87
CA PRO A 140 -44.62 29.54 -4.31
C PRO A 140 -44.23 30.88 -4.95
N GLN A 141 -45.21 31.58 -5.52
CA GLN A 141 -45.07 33.01 -5.74
C GLN A 141 -44.71 33.70 -4.40
N GLY A 142 -43.71 34.57 -4.44
CA GLY A 142 -43.25 35.39 -3.30
C GLY A 142 -42.12 34.70 -2.53
N THR A 143 -40.88 35.15 -2.56
CA THR A 143 -40.38 36.53 -2.45
C THR A 143 -39.16 36.76 -3.36
N ALA A 144 -39.01 37.98 -3.86
CA ALA A 144 -37.85 38.39 -4.65
C ALA A 144 -36.56 38.20 -3.83
N GLY A 145 -35.64 37.34 -4.28
CA GLY A 145 -34.30 37.30 -3.68
C GLY A 145 -33.39 36.09 -3.98
N SER A 146 -33.90 34.90 -4.28
CA SER A 146 -32.99 33.76 -4.57
C SER A 146 -33.59 32.80 -5.60
N PRO A 147 -32.94 32.57 -6.76
CA PRO A 147 -33.36 31.54 -7.69
C PRO A 147 -33.13 30.18 -7.01
N LEU A 148 -34.20 29.43 -6.74
CA LEU A 148 -34.06 28.05 -6.28
C LEU A 148 -33.19 27.29 -7.29
N ALA A 149 -32.00 26.88 -6.85
CA ALA A 149 -31.09 26.10 -7.69
C ALA A 149 -31.79 24.82 -8.14
N GLY A 150 -31.87 24.61 -9.46
CA GLY A 150 -32.55 23.46 -10.08
C GLY A 150 -31.82 22.12 -9.90
N TYR A 151 -30.84 22.02 -9.01
CA TYR A 151 -30.03 20.82 -8.76
C TYR A 151 -30.06 20.43 -7.28
N LYS A 152 -29.89 19.15 -6.99
CA LYS A 152 -29.66 18.64 -5.61
C LYS A 152 -28.19 18.74 -5.23
N LEU A 153 -27.89 18.76 -3.94
CA LEU A 153 -26.53 18.79 -3.41
C LEU A 153 -26.25 17.52 -2.59
N ILE A 154 -25.14 16.86 -2.87
CA ILE A 154 -24.62 15.75 -2.06
C ILE A 154 -23.30 16.20 -1.46
N ILE A 155 -23.20 16.16 -0.13
CA ILE A 155 -22.02 16.52 0.65
C ILE A 155 -21.41 15.21 1.16
N LEU A 156 -20.17 14.94 0.75
CA LEU A 156 -19.38 13.80 1.21
C LEU A 156 -18.27 14.37 2.09
N ASP A 157 -18.45 14.28 3.41
CA ASP A 157 -17.41 14.67 4.37
C ASP A 157 -16.43 13.52 4.60
N GLU A 158 -15.18 13.88 4.91
CA GLU A 158 -14.07 12.94 5.13
C GLU A 158 -13.87 11.92 3.99
N ALA A 159 -14.01 12.37 2.74
CA ALA A 159 -13.92 11.50 1.57
C ALA A 159 -12.54 10.85 1.38
N ASP A 160 -11.50 11.37 2.04
CA ASP A 160 -10.17 10.77 2.12
C ASP A 160 -10.10 9.52 3.02
N ALA A 161 -11.13 9.26 3.82
CA ALA A 161 -11.30 8.01 4.55
C ALA A 161 -12.03 6.92 3.71
N MET A 162 -12.54 7.25 2.52
CA MET A 162 -13.22 6.28 1.65
C MET A 162 -12.24 5.31 1.00
N THR A 163 -12.66 4.04 0.89
CA THR A 163 -11.95 3.03 0.11
C THR A 163 -11.85 3.43 -1.38
N SER A 164 -10.76 3.04 -2.04
CA SER A 164 -10.52 3.32 -3.46
C SER A 164 -11.65 2.78 -4.35
N THR A 165 -12.21 1.62 -4.02
CA THR A 165 -13.35 1.00 -4.70
C THR A 165 -14.61 1.85 -4.61
N ALA A 166 -14.93 2.40 -3.43
CA ALA A 166 -16.08 3.28 -3.26
C ALA A 166 -15.90 4.59 -4.05
N GLN A 167 -14.70 5.15 -4.06
CA GLN A 167 -14.37 6.32 -4.87
C GLN A 167 -14.51 6.07 -6.38
N MET A 168 -14.09 4.89 -6.87
CA MET A 168 -14.30 4.48 -8.26
C MET A 168 -15.77 4.29 -8.62
N ALA A 169 -16.59 3.78 -7.70
CA ALA A 169 -18.02 3.66 -7.90
C ALA A 169 -18.71 5.03 -7.99
N LEU A 170 -18.31 5.98 -7.15
CA LEU A 170 -18.82 7.36 -7.16
C LEU A 170 -18.58 8.07 -8.49
N ARG A 171 -17.43 7.84 -9.13
CA ARG A 171 -17.09 8.43 -10.44
C ARG A 171 -18.23 8.27 -11.45
N ARG A 172 -18.77 7.06 -11.61
CA ARG A 172 -19.82 6.76 -12.59
C ARG A 172 -21.14 7.45 -12.25
N ILE A 173 -21.43 7.62 -10.96
CA ILE A 173 -22.64 8.30 -10.48
C ILE A 173 -22.53 9.81 -10.73
N MET A 174 -21.36 10.40 -10.44
CA MET A 174 -21.09 11.83 -10.68
C MET A 174 -21.24 12.17 -12.17
N GLU A 175 -20.69 11.34 -13.07
CA GLU A 175 -20.83 11.54 -14.52
C GLU A 175 -22.29 11.42 -14.99
N ARG A 176 -23.00 10.37 -14.55
CA ARG A 176 -24.35 10.07 -15.03
C ARG A 176 -25.39 11.09 -14.58
N TYR A 177 -25.26 11.61 -13.36
CA TYR A 177 -26.25 12.48 -12.73
C TYR A 177 -25.81 13.96 -12.63
N THR A 178 -24.75 14.35 -13.34
CA THR A 178 -24.24 15.74 -13.36
C THR A 178 -25.28 16.77 -13.84
N ALA A 179 -26.34 16.37 -14.55
CA ALA A 179 -27.40 17.31 -14.93
C ALA A 179 -28.26 17.73 -13.73
N ASN A 180 -28.57 16.79 -12.83
CA ASN A 180 -29.58 16.97 -11.77
C ASN A 180 -29.00 17.16 -10.38
N THR A 181 -27.75 16.72 -10.16
CA THR A 181 -27.12 16.67 -8.84
C THR A 181 -25.73 17.28 -8.90
N ARG A 182 -25.31 17.94 -7.82
CA ARG A 182 -23.96 18.46 -7.61
C ARG A 182 -23.35 17.78 -6.39
N PHE A 183 -22.10 17.39 -6.51
CA PHE A 183 -21.32 16.81 -5.42
C PHE A 183 -20.40 17.87 -4.83
N CYS A 184 -20.32 17.90 -3.50
CA CYS A 184 -19.29 18.60 -2.75
C CYS A 184 -18.52 17.56 -1.95
N VAL A 185 -17.26 17.36 -2.31
CA VAL A 185 -16.34 16.43 -1.65
C VAL A 185 -15.49 17.25 -0.69
N ILE A 186 -15.38 16.80 0.56
CA ILE A 186 -14.49 17.40 1.56
C ILE A 186 -13.43 16.36 1.93
N ALA A 187 -12.17 16.79 1.96
CA ALA A 187 -11.05 15.94 2.35
C ALA A 187 -9.98 16.75 3.06
N ASN A 188 -9.19 16.12 3.93
CA ASN A 188 -7.98 16.76 4.46
C ASN A 188 -6.81 16.59 3.48
N TYR A 189 -6.71 15.42 2.86
CA TYR A 189 -5.59 15.06 1.99
C TYR A 189 -6.04 14.72 0.56
N THR A 190 -5.57 15.49 -0.43
CA THR A 190 -5.93 15.25 -1.85
C THR A 190 -5.29 14.00 -2.44
N HIS A 191 -4.15 13.54 -1.93
CA HIS A 191 -3.44 12.37 -2.45
C HIS A 191 -4.15 11.05 -2.11
N LYS A 192 -5.02 11.04 -1.09
CA LYS A 192 -5.89 9.91 -0.75
C LYS A 192 -7.13 9.80 -1.64
N LEU A 193 -7.38 10.82 -2.47
CA LEU A 193 -8.48 10.82 -3.43
C LEU A 193 -8.00 10.34 -4.80
N SER A 194 -8.82 9.53 -5.46
CA SER A 194 -8.52 9.01 -6.78
C SER A 194 -8.42 10.14 -7.82
N PRO A 195 -7.48 10.06 -8.78
CA PRO A 195 -7.36 11.04 -9.87
C PRO A 195 -8.65 11.22 -10.68
N ALA A 196 -9.49 10.19 -10.74
CA ALA A 196 -10.77 10.24 -11.43
C ALA A 196 -11.79 11.16 -10.72
N LEU A 197 -11.81 11.19 -9.38
CA LEU A 197 -12.65 12.15 -8.65
C LEU A 197 -12.10 13.56 -8.77
N LEU A 198 -10.77 13.73 -8.60
CA LEU A 198 -10.10 15.03 -8.67
C LEU A 198 -10.34 15.75 -10.00
N SER A 199 -10.35 15.03 -11.12
CA SER A 199 -10.56 15.59 -12.46
C SER A 199 -11.99 16.08 -12.72
N ARG A 200 -12.98 15.67 -11.91
CA ARG A 200 -14.40 16.02 -12.08
C ARG A 200 -14.87 17.14 -11.16
N CYS A 201 -14.01 17.60 -10.24
CA CYS A 201 -14.34 18.63 -9.26
C CYS A 201 -13.47 19.89 -9.45
N THR A 202 -14.08 21.06 -9.27
CA THR A 202 -13.37 22.32 -9.08
C THR A 202 -12.78 22.34 -7.68
N ARG A 203 -11.48 22.59 -7.58
CA ARG A 203 -10.70 22.44 -6.35
C ARG A 203 -10.55 23.77 -5.65
N PHE A 204 -10.90 23.80 -4.36
CA PHE A 204 -10.71 24.94 -3.47
C PHE A 204 -9.86 24.52 -2.28
N ARG A 205 -8.67 25.13 -2.16
CA ARG A 205 -7.72 24.86 -1.08
C ARG A 205 -7.97 25.81 0.09
N PHE A 206 -8.35 25.27 1.23
CA PHE A 206 -8.44 25.99 2.50
C PHE A 206 -7.06 25.94 3.16
N SER A 207 -6.35 27.07 3.21
CA SER A 207 -5.12 27.20 3.99
C SER A 207 -5.44 27.30 5.49
N PRO A 208 -4.48 27.08 6.40
CA PRO A 208 -4.64 27.47 7.80
C PRO A 208 -5.15 28.92 7.91
N LEU A 209 -6.02 29.19 8.88
CA LEU A 209 -6.54 30.53 9.11
C LEU A 209 -5.42 31.46 9.59
N LYS A 210 -5.50 32.73 9.18
CA LYS A 210 -4.57 33.75 9.66
C LYS A 210 -4.90 34.10 11.10
N GLU A 211 -3.90 34.48 11.88
CA GLU A 211 -4.05 34.83 13.29
C GLU A 211 -5.12 35.92 13.53
N VAL A 212 -5.19 36.92 12.63
CA VAL A 212 -6.19 38.00 12.68
C VAL A 212 -7.62 37.46 12.54
N ASP A 213 -7.83 36.50 11.64
CA ASP A 213 -9.15 35.89 11.38
C ASP A 213 -9.61 35.04 12.57
N ILE A 214 -8.68 34.36 13.25
CA ILE A 214 -8.95 33.56 14.46
C ILE A 214 -9.25 34.49 15.63
N ARG A 215 -8.43 35.52 15.84
CA ARG A 215 -8.60 36.50 16.92
C ARG A 215 -9.98 37.14 16.88
N THR A 216 -10.43 37.56 15.69
CA THR A 216 -11.76 38.14 15.48
C THR A 216 -12.90 37.21 15.94
N LEU A 217 -12.76 35.90 15.72
CA LEU A 217 -13.76 34.93 16.16
C LEU A 217 -13.66 34.62 17.66
N VAL A 218 -12.44 34.50 18.19
CA VAL A 218 -12.18 34.27 19.62
C VAL A 218 -12.73 35.43 20.45
N ASP A 219 -12.47 36.67 20.04
CA ASP A 219 -12.97 37.88 20.74
C ASP A 219 -14.51 37.92 20.79
N LYS A 220 -15.17 37.53 19.69
CA LYS A 220 -16.64 37.41 19.66
C LYS A 220 -17.17 36.38 20.65
N VAL A 221 -16.46 35.27 20.86
CA VAL A 221 -16.85 34.22 21.81
C VAL A 221 -16.58 34.67 23.25
N ILE A 222 -15.44 35.32 23.48
CA ILE A 222 -15.09 35.92 24.78
C ILE A 222 -16.17 36.90 25.23
N GLU A 223 -16.61 37.80 24.34
CA GLU A 223 -17.65 38.78 24.63
C GLU A 223 -19.00 38.12 24.94
N LYS A 224 -19.40 37.12 24.15
CA LYS A 224 -20.70 36.45 24.30
C LYS A 224 -20.79 35.53 25.53
N GLU A 225 -19.71 34.85 25.88
CA GLU A 225 -19.66 33.95 27.04
C GLU A 225 -19.17 34.65 28.31
N GLY A 226 -18.70 35.91 28.22
CA GLY A 226 -18.23 36.69 29.36
C GLY A 226 -16.93 36.17 29.97
N VAL A 227 -16.01 35.66 29.14
CA VAL A 227 -14.75 35.04 29.59
C VAL A 227 -13.77 36.11 30.08
N LYS A 228 -13.28 35.98 31.32
CA LYS A 228 -12.20 36.83 31.85
C LYS A 228 -10.85 36.25 31.42
N ILE A 229 -10.21 36.81 30.39
CA ILE A 229 -8.92 36.34 29.85
C ILE A 229 -7.93 37.50 29.68
N GLN A 230 -6.65 37.25 29.97
CA GLN A 230 -5.58 38.23 29.73
C GLN A 230 -5.28 38.41 28.24
N PRO A 231 -4.91 39.62 27.76
CA PRO A 231 -4.56 39.85 26.35
C PRO A 231 -3.44 38.93 25.84
N ASP A 232 -2.36 38.76 26.63
CA ASP A 232 -1.23 37.90 26.29
C ASP A 232 -1.65 36.42 26.15
N ALA A 233 -2.65 36.00 26.94
CA ALA A 233 -3.20 34.66 26.89
C ALA A 233 -4.01 34.44 25.59
N VAL A 234 -4.72 35.46 25.10
CA VAL A 234 -5.38 35.40 23.78
C VAL A 234 -4.35 35.23 22.66
N ASP A 235 -3.25 35.97 22.72
CA ASP A 235 -2.17 35.87 21.72
C ASP A 235 -1.52 34.47 21.73
N SER A 236 -1.27 33.91 22.92
CA SER A 236 -0.78 32.54 23.06
C SER A 236 -1.80 31.50 22.55
N LEU A 237 -3.10 31.66 22.83
CA LEU A 237 -4.15 30.79 22.29
C LEU A 237 -4.15 30.77 20.76
N VAL A 238 -4.08 31.96 20.13
CA VAL A 238 -4.06 32.11 18.68
C VAL A 238 -2.81 31.45 18.09
N THR A 239 -1.64 31.68 18.68
CA THR A 239 -0.36 31.08 18.25
C THR A 239 -0.40 29.55 18.34
N LEU A 240 -0.85 29.02 19.48
CA LEU A 240 -0.93 27.58 19.75
C LEU A 240 -2.00 26.86 18.91
N SER A 241 -2.99 27.59 18.40
CA SER A 241 -4.01 27.04 17.50
C SER A 241 -3.47 26.64 16.13
N ARG A 242 -2.31 27.18 15.69
CA ARG A 242 -1.66 26.92 14.39
C ARG A 242 -2.64 26.99 13.19
N GLY A 243 -3.62 27.89 13.25
CA GLY A 243 -4.61 28.08 12.18
C GLY A 243 -5.84 27.17 12.25
N ASP A 244 -6.02 26.38 13.32
CA ASP A 244 -7.18 25.53 13.58
C ASP A 244 -8.15 26.22 14.56
N MET A 245 -9.30 26.68 14.04
CA MET A 245 -10.33 27.34 14.86
C MET A 245 -11.02 26.39 15.85
N ARG A 246 -11.16 25.11 15.48
CA ARG A 246 -11.78 24.10 16.35
C ARG A 246 -10.92 23.89 17.58
N ARG A 247 -9.60 23.80 17.40
CA ARG A 247 -8.63 23.74 18.50
C ARG A 247 -8.73 24.96 19.39
N ALA A 248 -8.73 26.17 18.82
CA ALA A 248 -8.82 27.41 19.59
C ALA A 248 -10.09 27.46 20.49
N LEU A 249 -11.25 27.11 19.95
CA LEU A 249 -12.51 27.10 20.72
C LEU A 249 -12.56 26.03 21.80
N ASN A 250 -12.06 24.83 21.52
CA ASN A 250 -12.01 23.74 22.50
C ASN A 250 -11.11 24.09 23.69
N VAL A 251 -9.94 24.68 23.42
CA VAL A 251 -9.01 25.10 24.48
C VAL A 251 -9.61 26.25 25.28
N LEU A 252 -10.19 27.26 24.62
CA LEU A 252 -10.85 28.37 25.33
C LEU A 252 -12.00 27.87 26.22
N GLN A 253 -12.81 26.93 25.73
CA GLN A 253 -13.90 26.33 26.50
C GLN A 253 -13.37 25.54 27.71
N ALA A 254 -12.30 24.77 27.54
CA ALA A 254 -11.68 24.01 28.60
C ALA A 254 -11.07 24.93 29.69
N CYS A 255 -10.33 25.98 29.29
CA CYS A 255 -9.79 26.97 30.21
C CYS A 255 -10.89 27.73 30.96
N PHE A 256 -11.99 28.07 30.29
CA PHE A 256 -13.14 28.70 30.93
C PHE A 256 -13.80 27.76 31.95
N ALA A 257 -14.02 26.49 31.60
CA ALA A 257 -14.58 25.50 32.51
C ALA A 257 -13.68 25.25 33.73
N SER A 258 -12.36 25.22 33.56
CA SER A 258 -11.41 25.08 34.67
C SER A 258 -11.33 26.33 35.56
N SER A 259 -11.64 27.51 35.02
CA SER A 259 -11.63 28.77 35.78
C SER A 259 -12.80 28.90 36.77
N ILE A 260 -13.77 27.99 36.74
CA ILE A 260 -14.92 27.98 37.65
C ILE A 260 -14.63 27.00 38.79
N PRO A 261 -14.40 27.48 40.03
CA PRO A 261 -14.12 26.61 41.17
C PRO A 261 -15.28 25.64 41.45
N LEU A 262 -14.97 24.37 41.69
CA LEU A 262 -15.97 23.38 42.10
C LEU A 262 -16.51 23.73 43.50
N PRO A 263 -17.84 23.71 43.71
CA PRO A 263 -18.40 23.87 45.04
C PRO A 263 -17.97 22.69 45.92
N MET A 264 -17.43 22.97 47.12
CA MET A 264 -17.13 21.91 48.10
C MET A 264 -18.41 21.13 48.42
N ARG A 265 -18.27 19.80 48.52
CA ARG A 265 -19.37 18.82 48.59
C ARG A 265 -20.34 19.02 49.78
N ASP A 266 -20.01 19.87 50.76
CA ASP A 266 -20.84 20.19 51.95
C ASP A 266 -21.03 21.70 52.22
N ALA A 267 -20.80 22.58 51.23
CA ALA A 267 -21.02 24.02 51.41
C ALA A 267 -22.51 24.41 51.23
N PRO A 268 -23.06 25.33 52.05
CA PRO A 268 -24.41 25.87 51.83
C PRO A 268 -24.50 26.52 50.44
N LYS A 269 -25.69 26.53 49.82
CA LYS A 269 -25.97 27.11 48.50
C LYS A 269 -25.56 28.60 48.44
N ALA A 270 -24.28 28.85 48.23
CA ALA A 270 -23.70 30.15 47.98
C ALA A 270 -23.89 30.51 46.49
N PRO A 271 -23.89 31.81 46.12
CA PRO A 271 -23.83 32.21 44.72
C PRO A 271 -22.62 31.58 44.03
N ARG A 272 -22.77 31.22 42.75
CA ARG A 272 -21.70 30.59 41.96
C ARG A 272 -20.40 31.41 42.11
N PRO A 273 -19.26 30.77 42.42
CA PRO A 273 -17.99 31.49 42.52
C PRO A 273 -17.69 32.21 41.21
N GLU A 274 -17.14 33.44 41.29
CA GLU A 274 -16.77 34.19 40.09
C GLU A 274 -15.66 33.44 39.34
N PRO A 275 -15.70 33.41 37.99
CA PRO A 275 -14.63 32.81 37.20
C PRO A 275 -13.30 33.50 37.48
N GLU A 276 -12.25 32.70 37.69
CA GLU A 276 -10.88 33.17 37.75
C GLU A 276 -10.44 33.69 36.36
N THR A 277 -9.43 34.56 36.34
CA THR A 277 -8.92 35.10 35.07
C THR A 277 -8.02 34.07 34.40
N VAL A 278 -8.32 33.71 33.16
CA VAL A 278 -7.48 32.83 32.33
C VAL A 278 -6.16 33.54 32.01
N THR A 279 -5.04 32.93 32.41
CA THR A 279 -3.66 33.43 32.22
C THR A 279 -2.94 32.63 31.15
N ASN A 280 -1.74 33.08 30.76
CA ASN A 280 -0.95 32.36 29.77
C ASN A 280 -0.59 30.92 30.22
N ALA A 281 -0.17 30.78 31.49
CA ALA A 281 0.15 29.47 32.07
C ALA A 281 -1.04 28.49 31.98
N THR A 282 -2.26 28.95 32.29
CA THR A 282 -3.46 28.09 32.22
C THR A 282 -3.73 27.55 30.81
N ILE A 283 -3.33 28.26 29.75
CA ILE A 283 -3.51 27.80 28.37
C ILE A 283 -2.48 26.73 28.04
N TYR A 284 -1.19 26.98 28.33
CA TYR A 284 -0.11 26.02 28.10
C TYR A 284 -0.34 24.71 28.87
N ASP A 285 -0.75 24.82 30.13
CA ASP A 285 -1.08 23.66 30.97
C ASP A 285 -2.30 22.89 30.44
N CYS A 286 -3.33 23.60 29.96
CA CYS A 286 -4.53 22.97 29.40
C CYS A 286 -4.24 22.15 28.14
N ILE A 287 -3.28 22.56 27.31
CA ILE A 287 -2.89 21.83 26.09
C ILE A 287 -1.67 20.92 26.30
N ALA A 288 -1.12 20.87 27.52
CA ALA A 288 0.12 20.19 27.86
C ALA A 288 1.30 20.56 26.92
N ALA A 289 1.34 21.80 26.44
CA ALA A 289 2.44 22.29 25.60
C ALA A 289 3.57 22.83 26.47
N PRO A 290 4.83 22.69 26.03
CA PRO A 290 5.97 23.18 26.80
C PRO A 290 5.93 24.71 26.90
N HIS A 291 6.12 25.23 28.11
CA HIS A 291 6.17 26.67 28.32
C HIS A 291 7.42 27.26 27.65
N PRO A 292 7.37 28.48 27.07
CA PRO A 292 8.52 29.08 26.41
C PRO A 292 9.76 29.19 27.32
N SER A 293 9.57 29.41 28.62
CA SER A 293 10.67 29.43 29.61
C SER A 293 11.39 28.08 29.73
N ASP A 294 10.64 26.97 29.65
CA ASP A 294 11.19 25.62 29.80
C ASP A 294 12.01 25.24 28.57
N ILE A 295 11.54 25.63 27.38
CA ILE A 295 12.28 25.43 26.14
C ILE A 295 13.55 26.28 26.11
N GLN A 296 13.50 27.52 26.62
CA GLN A 296 14.69 28.35 26.76
C GLN A 296 15.69 27.78 27.77
N GLU A 297 15.23 27.19 28.87
CA GLU A 297 16.07 26.47 29.83
C GLU A 297 16.73 25.25 29.16
N ILE A 298 15.96 24.45 28.41
CA ILE A 298 16.49 23.30 27.65
C ILE A 298 17.53 23.76 26.62
N MET A 299 17.20 24.77 25.83
CA MET A 299 18.06 25.30 24.78
C MET A 299 19.36 25.87 25.37
N SER A 300 19.26 26.71 26.40
CA SER A 300 20.44 27.30 27.05
C SER A 300 21.30 26.24 27.72
N THR A 301 20.70 25.22 28.35
CA THR A 301 21.43 24.10 28.95
C THR A 301 22.20 23.31 27.89
N ILE A 302 21.55 22.93 26.79
CA ILE A 302 22.17 22.15 25.70
C ILE A 302 23.29 22.93 25.01
N LEU A 303 23.13 24.25 24.82
CA LEU A 303 24.12 25.07 24.12
C LEU A 303 25.30 25.49 25.02
N SER A 304 25.07 25.72 26.32
CA SER A 304 26.09 26.25 27.24
C SER A 304 26.85 25.18 28.03
N THR A 305 26.23 24.01 28.27
CA THR A 305 26.80 22.99 29.17
C THR A 305 27.63 21.97 28.39
N SER A 306 28.87 21.73 28.85
CA SER A 306 29.79 20.80 28.21
C SER A 306 29.57 19.33 28.61
N ASP A 307 28.80 19.02 29.64
CA ASP A 307 28.45 17.63 29.99
C ASP A 307 27.12 17.20 29.35
N VAL A 308 27.17 16.19 28.47
CA VAL A 308 25.99 15.62 27.80
C VAL A 308 25.06 14.93 28.79
N THR A 309 25.61 14.36 29.88
CA THR A 309 24.83 13.64 30.90
C THR A 309 23.93 14.61 31.66
N SER A 310 24.48 15.77 32.06
CA SER A 310 23.74 16.86 32.69
C SER A 310 22.62 17.40 31.78
N CYS A 311 22.89 17.59 30.48
CA CYS A 311 21.87 18.00 29.51
C CYS A 311 20.72 16.98 29.41
N LEU A 312 21.05 15.70 29.31
CA LEU A 312 20.06 14.63 29.21
C LEU A 312 19.18 14.54 30.47
N ASN A 313 19.80 14.61 31.64
CA ASN A 313 19.08 14.58 32.92
C ASN A 313 18.15 15.78 33.08
N THR A 314 18.57 16.97 32.63
CA THR A 314 17.74 18.18 32.66
C THR A 314 16.50 18.02 31.79
N VAL A 315 16.67 17.56 30.55
CA VAL A 315 15.54 17.30 29.63
C VAL A 315 14.62 16.22 30.20
N GLN A 316 15.17 15.12 30.73
CA GLN A 316 14.38 14.05 31.36
C GLN A 316 13.60 14.55 32.58
N THR A 317 14.21 15.38 33.42
CA THR A 317 13.58 15.93 34.63
C THR A 317 12.42 16.85 34.28
N LEU A 318 12.61 17.75 33.31
CA LEU A 318 11.55 18.63 32.81
C LEU A 318 10.42 17.81 32.16
N LYS A 319 10.76 16.76 31.42
CA LYS A 319 9.79 15.86 30.82
C LYS A 319 8.93 15.14 31.88
N SER A 320 9.56 14.57 32.91
CA SER A 320 8.86 13.83 33.97
C SER A 320 8.07 14.74 34.93
N SER A 321 8.59 15.94 35.22
CA SER A 321 7.94 16.85 36.19
C SER A 321 6.72 17.55 35.60
N LYS A 322 6.75 17.88 34.29
CA LYS A 322 5.68 18.61 33.60
C LYS A 322 4.84 17.76 32.66
N GLY A 323 5.16 16.47 32.51
CA GLY A 323 4.38 15.54 31.67
C GLY A 323 4.44 15.86 30.17
N LEU A 324 5.55 16.45 29.70
CA LEU A 324 5.70 16.88 28.32
C LEU A 324 6.08 15.70 27.42
N ALA A 325 5.60 15.69 26.18
CA ALA A 325 6.07 14.73 25.18
C ALA A 325 7.33 15.24 24.48
N LEU A 326 8.25 14.34 24.13
CA LEU A 326 9.44 14.73 23.36
C LEU A 326 9.10 15.39 22.02
N ALA A 327 8.00 14.98 21.36
CA ALA A 327 7.56 15.58 20.10
C ALA A 327 7.21 17.07 20.23
N ASP A 328 6.57 17.46 21.34
CA ASP A 328 6.22 18.86 21.61
C ASP A 328 7.45 19.68 21.95
N ILE A 329 8.39 19.11 22.73
CA ILE A 329 9.69 19.73 23.02
C ILE A 329 10.48 19.94 21.72
N LEU A 330 10.53 18.94 20.85
CA LEU A 330 11.24 19.00 19.57
C LEU A 330 10.68 20.09 18.68
N SER A 331 9.36 20.15 18.51
CA SER A 331 8.68 21.19 17.72
C SER A 331 9.00 22.59 18.26
N ALA A 332 8.84 22.80 19.57
CA ALA A 332 9.07 24.10 20.18
C ALA A 332 10.55 24.52 20.18
N LEU A 333 11.45 23.56 20.37
CA LEU A 333 12.89 23.79 20.29
C LEU A 333 13.33 24.14 18.86
N ALA A 334 12.80 23.46 17.84
CA ALA A 334 13.08 23.76 16.44
C ALA A 334 12.68 25.20 16.08
N ASP A 335 11.50 25.64 16.50
CA ASP A 335 11.02 27.01 16.29
C ASP A 335 11.96 28.05 16.93
N GLN A 336 12.45 27.79 18.15
CA GLN A 336 13.40 28.67 18.85
C GLN A 336 14.79 28.67 18.20
N LEU A 337 15.31 27.49 17.81
CA LEU A 337 16.60 27.36 17.14
C LEU A 337 16.61 28.07 15.78
N GLN A 338 15.48 28.10 15.07
CA GLN A 338 15.36 28.79 13.79
C GLN A 338 15.46 30.32 13.93
N GLN A 339 15.11 30.88 15.10
CA GLN A 339 15.24 32.31 15.39
C GLN A 339 16.68 32.73 15.70
N LEU A 340 17.59 31.78 15.96
CA LEU A 340 19.00 32.08 16.22
C LEU A 340 19.76 32.41 14.93
N GLU A 341 20.58 33.46 15.01
CA GLU A 341 21.52 33.83 13.95
C GLU A 341 22.75 32.89 13.99
N VAL A 342 22.72 31.84 13.18
CA VAL A 342 23.80 30.85 13.05
C VAL A 342 24.21 30.67 11.58
N PRO A 343 25.43 30.15 11.31
CA PRO A 343 25.86 29.81 9.95
C PRO A 343 24.88 28.85 9.26
N ALA A 344 24.76 28.96 7.93
CA ALA A 344 23.84 28.12 7.16
C ALA A 344 24.11 26.62 7.34
N GLN A 345 25.38 26.21 7.47
CA GLN A 345 25.76 24.82 7.67
C GLN A 345 25.22 24.26 9.00
N THR A 346 25.40 25.00 10.10
CA THR A 346 24.85 24.65 11.43
C THR A 346 23.33 24.55 11.38
N ARG A 347 22.67 25.48 10.70
CA ARG A 347 21.21 25.46 10.56
C ARG A 347 20.73 24.22 9.80
N ILE A 348 21.42 23.82 8.73
CA ILE A 348 21.10 22.61 7.97
C ILE A 348 21.27 21.37 8.85
N THR A 349 22.39 21.25 9.58
CA THR A 349 22.64 20.12 10.48
C THR A 349 21.59 19.99 11.57
N TRP A 350 21.15 21.11 12.17
CA TRP A 350 20.07 21.09 13.14
C TRP A 350 18.74 20.66 12.52
N LEU A 351 18.35 21.26 11.38
CA LEU A 351 17.07 20.94 10.74
C LEU A 351 17.01 19.48 10.27
N GLU A 352 18.11 18.97 9.67
CA GLU A 352 18.21 17.59 9.20
C GLU A 352 18.12 16.60 10.37
N GLY A 353 18.91 16.80 11.42
CA GLY A 353 18.92 15.88 12.55
C GLY A 353 17.63 15.95 13.39
N LEU A 354 17.04 17.13 13.58
CA LEU A 354 15.76 17.27 14.28
C LEU A 354 14.62 16.63 13.49
N ALA A 355 14.59 16.80 12.17
CA ALA A 355 13.61 16.14 11.30
C ALA A 355 13.75 14.62 11.32
N GLU A 356 14.97 14.09 11.34
CA GLU A 356 15.21 12.64 11.44
C GLU A 356 14.70 12.08 12.77
N ILE A 357 14.92 12.80 13.88
CA ILE A 357 14.43 12.40 15.20
C ILE A 357 12.90 12.44 15.24
N GLU A 358 12.27 13.50 14.72
CA GLU A 358 10.81 13.62 14.63
C GLU A 358 10.21 12.47 13.80
N TRP A 359 10.84 12.14 12.66
CA TRP A 359 10.43 11.02 11.82
C TRP A 359 10.53 9.68 12.57
N ARG A 360 11.65 9.42 13.26
CA ARG A 360 11.82 8.20 14.09
C ARG A 360 10.84 8.11 15.24
N LEU A 361 10.48 9.25 15.86
CA LEU A 361 9.45 9.31 16.89
C LEU A 361 8.07 8.96 16.31
N SER A 362 7.74 9.46 15.12
CA SER A 362 6.48 9.13 14.45
C SER A 362 6.36 7.64 14.07
N GLY A 363 7.50 6.97 13.84
CA GLY A 363 7.59 5.54 13.57
C GLY A 363 7.57 4.63 14.81
N GLY A 364 7.35 5.17 16.01
CA GLY A 364 7.29 4.39 17.25
C GLY A 364 8.66 4.08 17.89
N GLY A 365 9.70 4.88 17.58
CA GLY A 365 11.03 4.72 18.18
C GLY A 365 11.08 4.98 19.69
N SER A 366 12.09 4.43 20.37
CA SER A 366 12.29 4.62 21.81
C SER A 366 12.57 6.08 22.17
N GLU A 367 11.67 6.69 22.94
CA GLU A 367 11.74 8.10 23.33
C GLU A 367 13.02 8.43 24.13
N ALA A 368 13.53 7.49 24.92
CA ALA A 368 14.78 7.67 25.67
C ALA A 368 15.99 7.84 24.74
N ILE A 369 16.08 7.02 23.70
CA ILE A 369 17.17 7.08 22.70
C ILE A 369 17.04 8.36 21.87
N GLN A 370 15.81 8.71 21.47
CA GLN A 370 15.57 9.93 20.70
C GLN A 370 15.85 11.21 21.51
N THR A 371 15.62 11.20 22.83
CA THR A 371 16.00 12.31 23.72
C THR A 371 17.53 12.51 23.73
N GLY A 372 18.30 11.42 23.77
CA GLY A 372 19.76 11.47 23.62
C GLY A 372 20.19 11.96 22.24
N GLY A 373 19.50 11.51 21.19
CA GLY A 373 19.69 11.98 19.82
C GLY A 373 19.48 13.49 19.68
N LEU A 374 18.43 14.03 20.31
CA LEU A 374 18.12 15.46 20.32
C LEU A 374 19.28 16.29 20.85
N VAL A 375 19.80 15.93 22.03
CA VAL A 375 20.94 16.60 22.66
C VAL A 375 22.18 16.49 21.76
N GLY A 376 22.41 15.33 21.15
CA GLY A 376 23.53 15.10 20.24
C GLY A 376 23.49 15.98 18.98
N VAL A 377 22.34 16.06 18.31
CA VAL A 377 22.17 16.85 17.07
C VAL A 377 22.39 18.34 17.31
N VAL A 378 21.73 18.90 18.34
CA VAL A 378 21.83 20.33 18.64
C VAL A 378 23.27 20.71 19.01
N ARG A 379 23.95 19.83 19.74
CA ARG A 379 25.34 20.06 20.14
C ARG A 379 26.34 19.91 18.99
N ASN A 380 26.18 18.89 18.14
CA ASN A 380 27.06 18.68 16.99
C ASN A 380 27.01 19.86 16.00
N GLY A 381 25.85 20.49 15.80
CA GLY A 381 25.75 21.69 14.97
C GLY A 381 26.44 22.93 15.57
N SER A 382 26.62 22.97 16.89
CA SER A 382 27.21 24.13 17.61
C SER A 382 28.75 24.17 17.56
N TYR A 383 29.42 23.03 17.35
CA TYR A 383 30.88 22.91 17.33
C TYR A 383 31.38 22.13 16.10
N PRO A 384 31.35 22.73 14.90
CA PRO A 384 31.79 22.03 13.69
C PRO A 384 33.31 21.78 13.61
N GLU A 385 34.16 22.49 14.38
CA GLU A 385 35.62 22.47 14.17
C GLU A 385 36.47 21.68 15.20
N GLU A 386 35.98 21.34 16.39
CA GLU A 386 36.86 20.75 17.43
C GLU A 386 36.75 19.22 17.62
N PHE A 387 35.83 18.54 16.93
CA PHE A 387 35.61 17.08 17.09
C PHE A 387 35.92 16.23 15.85
N THR A 388 36.81 16.72 14.97
CA THR A 388 37.36 15.89 13.88
C THR A 388 38.42 14.89 14.35
N GLY A 389 38.74 14.83 15.65
CA GLY A 389 39.84 14.02 16.18
C GLY A 389 39.51 12.73 16.92
N PHE A 390 38.37 12.59 17.62
CA PHE A 390 38.25 11.49 18.62
C PHE A 390 36.86 10.91 18.91
N ALA A 391 35.83 11.18 18.09
CA ALA A 391 34.48 10.63 18.33
C ALA A 391 33.76 10.10 17.07
N ALA A 392 34.50 9.61 16.08
CA ALA A 392 33.95 8.85 14.95
C ALA A 392 33.96 7.33 15.16
N PHE A 393 34.36 6.85 16.34
CA PHE A 393 34.40 5.43 16.69
C PHE A 393 33.62 5.20 17.98
N GLN A 394 32.30 5.07 17.87
CA GLN A 394 31.38 4.31 18.74
C GLN A 394 29.97 4.90 18.64
N LEU A 395 29.26 4.54 17.57
CA LEU A 395 27.81 4.23 17.52
C LEU A 395 27.41 3.90 16.07
N ILE A 396 28.21 3.06 15.41
CA ILE A 396 27.78 2.26 14.26
C ILE A 396 27.98 0.80 14.68
N PRO A 397 26.90 0.03 14.84
CA PRO A 397 26.97 -1.43 14.74
C PRO A 397 25.90 -1.88 13.72
N TYR A 398 26.09 -2.70 12.69
CA TYR A 398 27.13 -3.60 12.23
C TYR A 398 26.94 -3.74 10.72
N PHE A 399 27.92 -3.36 9.89
CA PHE A 399 28.06 -3.92 8.54
C PHE A 399 29.55 -3.85 8.16
N ASN A 400 30.13 -5.03 7.95
CA ASN A 400 31.42 -5.32 7.30
C ASN A 400 32.69 -4.65 7.82
N MET A 401 33.43 -5.36 8.70
CA MET A 401 34.89 -5.56 8.54
C MET A 401 35.40 -6.69 9.46
N ARG A 402 35.51 -7.91 8.93
CA ARG A 402 36.44 -8.93 9.45
C ARG A 402 37.20 -9.57 8.28
N TYR A 403 38.16 -8.84 7.74
CA TYR A 403 39.35 -9.43 7.14
C TYR A 403 40.57 -8.59 7.54
N ALA A 404 41.48 -9.23 8.27
CA ALA A 404 42.93 -9.04 8.30
C ALA A 404 43.46 -9.37 9.71
N ILE A 405 43.75 -10.65 9.94
CA ILE A 405 44.97 -11.20 10.54
C ILE A 405 44.78 -12.73 10.52
N GLN A 406 45.30 -13.37 9.47
CA GLN A 406 45.93 -14.70 9.52
C GLN A 406 46.42 -15.02 8.10
N GLY A 407 47.55 -14.42 7.74
CA GLY A 407 48.39 -14.93 6.68
C GLY A 407 49.52 -15.75 7.30
N ILE A 408 49.81 -16.89 6.67
CA ILE A 408 50.97 -17.78 6.84
C ILE A 408 50.76 -18.96 7.80
N LEU A 409 50.22 -20.08 7.27
CA LEU A 409 50.91 -21.37 7.32
C LEU A 409 50.31 -22.40 6.34
N LEU A 410 51.19 -22.99 5.52
CA LEU A 410 51.12 -24.32 4.87
C LEU A 410 50.21 -24.55 3.65
N ALA A 411 50.83 -24.32 2.50
CA ALA A 411 50.99 -25.22 1.36
C ALA A 411 50.16 -26.52 1.25
N SER A 412 49.71 -26.72 0.01
CA SER A 412 49.33 -27.99 -0.64
C SER A 412 48.13 -28.73 -0.07
N LEU A 413 46.93 -28.29 -0.48
CA LEU A 413 45.77 -29.15 -0.60
C LEU A 413 45.32 -29.17 -2.06
N SER A 414 45.15 -30.38 -2.57
CA SER A 414 44.78 -30.78 -3.92
C SER A 414 43.57 -30.03 -4.47
N VAL A 415 43.70 -29.51 -5.70
CA VAL A 415 42.58 -29.02 -6.52
C VAL A 415 41.70 -30.23 -6.87
N VAL A 416 40.68 -30.45 -6.06
CA VAL A 416 39.49 -31.20 -6.48
C VAL A 416 38.60 -30.15 -7.13
N ASP A 417 38.35 -30.29 -8.42
CA ASP A 417 37.55 -29.33 -9.18
C ASP A 417 36.17 -29.20 -8.52
N ALA A 418 35.85 -28.01 -8.04
CA ALA A 418 34.61 -27.77 -7.30
C ALA A 418 33.44 -27.65 -8.28
N GLU A 419 32.32 -28.31 -7.96
CA GLU A 419 31.06 -28.19 -8.72
C GLU A 419 30.72 -26.71 -9.00
N ARG A 420 30.58 -26.35 -10.28
CA ARG A 420 30.30 -25.00 -10.76
C ARG A 420 28.79 -24.78 -10.92
N VAL A 421 28.32 -23.59 -10.54
CA VAL A 421 26.93 -23.15 -10.74
C VAL A 421 26.86 -22.23 -11.95
N LEU A 422 26.13 -22.62 -12.99
CA LEU A 422 26.06 -21.91 -14.26
C LEU A 422 24.87 -20.94 -14.34
N GLY A 423 23.83 -21.21 -13.55
CA GLY A 423 22.64 -20.39 -13.44
C GLY A 423 21.60 -21.01 -12.51
N ALA A 424 20.55 -20.26 -12.21
CA ALA A 424 19.47 -20.72 -11.33
C ALA A 424 18.12 -20.14 -11.72
N TYR A 425 17.06 -20.88 -11.40
CA TYR A 425 15.68 -20.38 -11.37
C TYR A 425 15.18 -20.42 -9.92
N ILE A 426 14.88 -19.26 -9.35
CA ILE A 426 14.34 -19.12 -8.00
C ILE A 426 12.85 -18.82 -8.13
N PHE A 427 12.00 -19.55 -7.41
CA PHE A 427 10.60 -19.18 -7.23
C PHE A 427 10.32 -18.98 -5.75
N ALA A 428 9.85 -17.79 -5.38
CA ALA A 428 9.62 -17.41 -4.00
C ALA A 428 8.13 -17.10 -3.73
N ARG A 429 7.70 -17.44 -2.52
CA ARG A 429 6.43 -17.00 -1.96
C ARG A 429 6.58 -15.60 -1.39
N HIS A 430 5.48 -14.85 -1.38
CA HIS A 430 5.41 -13.58 -0.66
C HIS A 430 5.67 -13.72 0.85
N GLY A 431 6.04 -12.60 1.48
CA GLY A 431 6.19 -12.50 2.94
C GLY A 431 4.85 -12.35 3.65
N ASP A 432 4.92 -12.24 4.98
CA ASP A 432 3.79 -11.96 5.86
C ASP A 432 2.91 -10.78 5.40
N ARG A 433 1.60 -10.91 5.63
CA ARG A 433 0.59 -9.96 5.13
C ARG A 433 -0.67 -9.98 5.99
N THR A 434 -1.54 -8.99 5.83
CA THR A 434 -2.83 -8.94 6.55
C THR A 434 -3.77 -10.11 6.18
N PRO A 435 -4.74 -10.51 7.03
CA PRO A 435 -5.58 -11.68 6.75
C PRO A 435 -6.41 -11.54 5.46
N LYS A 436 -6.61 -12.64 4.72
CA LYS A 436 -7.38 -12.63 3.47
C LYS A 436 -8.87 -12.34 3.64
N ILE A 437 -9.43 -12.67 4.80
CA ILE A 437 -10.87 -12.52 5.08
C ILE A 437 -11.38 -11.08 4.92
N PHE A 438 -10.50 -10.07 5.04
CA PHE A 438 -10.87 -8.67 4.91
C PHE A 438 -10.92 -8.15 3.47
N GLY A 439 -10.50 -8.96 2.47
CA GLY A 439 -10.59 -8.63 1.05
C GLY A 439 -9.72 -7.46 0.56
N SER A 440 -8.77 -7.01 1.38
CA SER A 440 -7.78 -5.96 1.06
C SER A 440 -6.42 -6.35 1.63
N THR A 441 -5.84 -7.43 1.12
CA THR A 441 -4.63 -8.00 1.69
C THR A 441 -3.43 -7.10 1.36
N GLN A 442 -2.66 -6.75 2.39
CA GLN A 442 -1.52 -5.85 2.27
C GLN A 442 -0.29 -6.52 2.86
N LEU A 443 0.83 -6.43 2.13
CA LEU A 443 2.13 -6.85 2.62
C LEU A 443 2.49 -6.04 3.87
N THR A 444 2.91 -6.72 4.93
CA THR A 444 3.32 -6.07 6.17
C THR A 444 4.81 -5.70 6.10
N ASP A 445 5.27 -4.80 6.97
CA ASP A 445 6.71 -4.50 7.05
C ASP A 445 7.52 -5.72 7.49
N LEU A 446 6.93 -6.61 8.30
CA LEU A 446 7.50 -7.92 8.61
C LEU A 446 7.67 -8.74 7.33
N GLY A 447 6.62 -8.89 6.54
CA GLY A 447 6.69 -9.65 5.29
C GLY A 447 7.67 -9.07 4.29
N TYR A 448 7.77 -7.74 4.22
CA TYR A 448 8.79 -7.06 3.41
C TYR A 448 10.20 -7.41 3.89
N ARG A 449 10.44 -7.42 5.21
CA ARG A 449 11.72 -7.80 5.78
C ARG A 449 12.08 -9.26 5.53
N GLU A 450 11.12 -10.17 5.66
CA GLU A 450 11.30 -11.60 5.41
C GLU A 450 11.80 -11.88 3.99
N VAL A 451 11.14 -11.31 2.98
CA VAL A 451 11.56 -11.52 1.58
C VAL A 451 12.89 -10.83 1.28
N PHE A 452 13.19 -9.70 1.92
CA PHE A 452 14.49 -9.04 1.82
C PHE A 452 15.62 -9.90 2.39
N ASP A 453 15.41 -10.52 3.56
CA ASP A 453 16.40 -11.39 4.19
C ASP A 453 16.63 -12.66 3.34
N SER A 454 15.57 -13.28 2.82
CA SER A 454 15.69 -14.37 1.84
C SER A 454 16.43 -13.95 0.57
N GLY A 455 16.19 -12.74 0.05
CA GLY A 455 16.93 -12.19 -1.09
C GLY A 455 18.42 -11.99 -0.79
N SER A 456 18.73 -11.52 0.42
CA SER A 456 20.11 -11.28 0.89
C SER A 456 20.90 -12.59 0.98
N PHE A 457 20.28 -13.68 1.43
CA PHE A 457 20.90 -15.01 1.37
C PHE A 457 21.29 -15.41 -0.06
N TYR A 458 20.41 -15.17 -1.04
CA TYR A 458 20.72 -15.49 -2.43
C TYR A 458 21.76 -14.55 -3.05
N ASN A 459 21.90 -13.31 -2.55
CA ASN A 459 23.06 -12.47 -2.87
C ASN A 459 24.35 -13.14 -2.40
N GLU A 460 24.42 -13.53 -1.12
CA GLU A 460 25.61 -14.17 -0.53
C GLU A 460 25.95 -15.50 -1.20
N ARG A 461 24.94 -16.26 -1.65
CA ARG A 461 25.13 -17.55 -2.32
C ARG A 461 25.53 -17.40 -3.79
N TYR A 462 24.83 -16.57 -4.56
CA TYR A 462 24.94 -16.58 -6.02
C TYR A 462 25.63 -15.37 -6.61
N ILE A 463 25.63 -14.23 -5.92
CA ILE A 463 26.07 -12.94 -6.50
C ILE A 463 27.45 -12.56 -5.96
N SER A 464 27.66 -12.65 -4.65
CA SER A 464 28.91 -12.25 -3.99
C SER A 464 30.14 -12.94 -4.58
N SER A 465 31.20 -12.17 -4.83
CA SER A 465 32.47 -12.66 -5.38
C SER A 465 33.20 -13.62 -4.46
N ASP A 466 32.93 -13.56 -3.16
CA ASP A 466 33.57 -14.41 -2.16
C ASP A 466 32.85 -15.75 -2.00
N SER A 467 31.73 -15.94 -2.70
CA SER A 467 30.89 -17.13 -2.57
C SER A 467 31.45 -18.32 -3.33
N PRO A 468 31.63 -19.49 -2.71
CA PRO A 468 32.04 -20.70 -3.40
C PRO A 468 30.96 -21.24 -4.36
N LYS A 469 29.74 -20.71 -4.27
CA LYS A 469 28.59 -21.06 -5.12
C LYS A 469 28.14 -19.91 -6.01
N GLN A 470 28.99 -18.88 -6.17
CA GLN A 470 28.72 -17.78 -7.08
C GLN A 470 28.35 -18.31 -8.46
N ILE A 471 27.28 -17.77 -9.05
CA ILE A 471 26.94 -18.11 -10.43
C ILE A 471 28.04 -17.59 -11.33
N GLU A 472 28.63 -18.48 -12.11
CA GLU A 472 29.82 -18.19 -12.88
C GLU A 472 29.63 -16.97 -13.80
N GLY A 473 30.45 -15.94 -13.66
CA GLY A 473 30.44 -14.74 -14.49
C GLY A 473 29.24 -13.80 -14.27
N ILE A 474 28.45 -13.98 -13.22
CA ILE A 474 27.45 -13.00 -12.80
C ILE A 474 28.12 -11.74 -12.26
N SER A 475 27.48 -10.58 -12.40
CA SER A 475 28.03 -9.33 -11.86
C SER A 475 27.79 -9.25 -10.34
N ALA A 476 28.88 -9.13 -9.56
CA ALA A 476 28.84 -9.20 -8.10
C ALA A 476 28.33 -7.90 -7.42
N ASP A 477 28.56 -6.74 -8.03
CA ASP A 477 28.25 -5.44 -7.40
C ASP A 477 27.10 -4.71 -8.11
N ILE A 478 27.22 -4.49 -9.41
CA ILE A 478 26.24 -3.73 -10.21
C ILE A 478 25.41 -4.71 -11.04
N VAL A 479 24.10 -4.66 -10.90
CA VAL A 479 23.21 -5.51 -11.66
C VAL A 479 23.40 -5.32 -13.16
N ASN A 480 23.54 -6.44 -13.87
CA ASN A 480 23.51 -6.47 -15.32
C ASN A 480 22.12 -6.94 -15.78
N PRO A 481 21.26 -6.07 -16.33
CA PRO A 481 19.89 -6.44 -16.72
C PRO A 481 19.81 -7.55 -17.78
N LYS A 482 20.92 -7.89 -18.45
CA LYS A 482 20.97 -9.02 -19.41
C LYS A 482 21.20 -10.38 -18.76
N GLN A 483 21.63 -10.40 -17.51
CA GLN A 483 21.94 -11.62 -16.76
C GLN A 483 20.77 -12.07 -15.87
N ILE A 484 19.81 -11.18 -15.60
CA ILE A 484 18.75 -11.39 -14.61
C ILE A 484 17.38 -11.09 -15.22
N SER A 485 16.44 -11.98 -14.97
CA SER A 485 15.02 -11.76 -15.22
C SER A 485 14.23 -11.91 -13.93
N ALA A 486 13.19 -11.10 -13.77
CA ALA A 486 12.28 -11.20 -12.63
C ALA A 486 10.83 -11.08 -13.07
N SER A 487 9.95 -11.91 -12.50
CA SER A 487 8.52 -11.90 -12.78
C SER A 487 7.66 -12.07 -11.52
N ALA A 488 6.50 -11.43 -11.51
CA ALA A 488 5.48 -11.60 -10.48
C ALA A 488 4.09 -11.35 -11.08
N PRO A 489 3.03 -12.07 -10.65
CA PRO A 489 1.67 -11.77 -11.05
C PRO A 489 1.24 -10.34 -10.72
N SER A 490 0.20 -9.85 -11.39
CA SER A 490 -0.37 -8.54 -11.13
C SER A 490 -1.20 -8.54 -9.84
N ASP A 491 -0.49 -8.47 -8.72
CA ASP A 491 -1.02 -8.47 -7.36
C ASP A 491 -0.11 -7.59 -6.47
N ALA A 492 -0.69 -6.76 -5.61
CA ALA A 492 0.08 -5.80 -4.81
C ALA A 492 1.05 -6.48 -3.84
N VAL A 493 0.64 -7.58 -3.21
CA VAL A 493 1.46 -8.31 -2.24
C VAL A 493 2.61 -9.01 -2.96
N LEU A 494 2.33 -9.66 -4.09
CA LEU A 494 3.34 -10.37 -4.87
C LEU A 494 4.37 -9.41 -5.48
N GLN A 495 3.93 -8.28 -6.06
CA GLN A 495 4.85 -7.30 -6.66
C GLN A 495 5.71 -6.58 -5.61
N ASN A 496 5.13 -6.22 -4.48
CA ASN A 496 5.88 -5.58 -3.40
C ASN A 496 6.87 -6.58 -2.77
N SER A 497 6.48 -7.85 -2.61
CA SER A 497 7.36 -8.91 -2.13
C SER A 497 8.53 -9.16 -3.08
N ALA A 498 8.23 -9.26 -4.38
CA ALA A 498 9.25 -9.42 -5.42
C ALA A 498 10.24 -8.26 -5.40
N THR A 499 9.73 -7.03 -5.23
CA THR A 499 10.58 -5.85 -5.12
C THR A 499 11.49 -5.94 -3.89
N GLY A 500 10.97 -6.26 -2.70
CA GLY A 500 11.77 -6.40 -1.48
C GLY A 500 12.83 -7.51 -1.59
N PHE A 501 12.48 -8.64 -2.21
CA PHE A 501 13.44 -9.72 -2.47
C PHE A 501 14.56 -9.29 -3.42
N LEU A 502 14.23 -8.61 -4.51
CA LEU A 502 15.21 -8.12 -5.48
C LEU A 502 16.17 -7.10 -4.85
N GLN A 503 15.70 -6.31 -3.88
CA GLN A 503 16.56 -5.43 -3.10
C GLN A 503 17.55 -6.19 -2.21
N GLY A 504 17.16 -7.35 -1.69
CA GLY A 504 18.09 -8.26 -1.00
C GLY A 504 19.10 -8.88 -1.97
N VAL A 505 18.66 -9.30 -3.16
CA VAL A 505 19.54 -9.92 -4.17
C VAL A 505 20.56 -8.93 -4.74
N TYR A 506 20.19 -7.66 -4.97
CA TYR A 506 21.11 -6.58 -5.35
C TYR A 506 20.89 -5.35 -4.46
N PRO A 507 21.63 -5.25 -3.34
CA PRO A 507 21.50 -4.12 -2.42
C PRO A 507 22.02 -2.80 -3.03
N PRO A 508 21.66 -1.64 -2.47
CA PRO A 508 22.19 -0.35 -2.90
C PRO A 508 23.71 -0.27 -2.75
N VAL A 509 24.40 0.23 -3.78
CA VAL A 509 25.89 0.27 -3.85
C VAL A 509 26.48 1.67 -3.66
N GLY A 510 25.69 2.63 -3.20
CA GLY A 510 26.12 4.01 -2.98
C GLY A 510 26.67 4.66 -4.26
N LYS A 511 27.80 5.35 -4.13
CA LYS A 511 28.44 6.12 -5.21
C LYS A 511 28.97 5.26 -6.37
N VAL A 512 29.04 3.94 -6.18
CA VAL A 512 29.51 2.99 -7.19
C VAL A 512 28.49 2.88 -8.35
N ALA A 513 27.20 3.12 -8.10
CA ALA A 513 26.15 3.20 -9.13
C ALA A 513 26.01 4.61 -9.74
N SER A 514 27.11 5.35 -9.89
CA SER A 514 27.07 6.67 -10.54
C SER A 514 27.21 6.55 -12.06
N GLN A 515 26.36 7.25 -12.78
CA GLN A 515 26.38 7.28 -14.25
C GLN A 515 27.16 8.50 -14.73
N THR A 516 28.20 8.27 -15.53
CA THR A 516 28.88 9.35 -16.25
C THR A 516 28.07 9.74 -17.48
N LEU A 517 27.61 10.99 -17.52
CA LEU A 517 26.89 11.56 -18.65
C LEU A 517 27.85 11.91 -19.79
N GLY A 518 27.32 12.08 -21.01
CA GLY A 518 28.12 12.39 -22.21
C GLY A 518 28.90 13.71 -22.16
N ASN A 519 28.59 14.59 -21.20
CA ASN A 519 29.31 15.82 -20.89
C ASN A 519 30.44 15.64 -19.85
N GLY A 520 30.66 14.40 -19.37
CA GLY A 520 31.66 14.06 -18.36
C GLY A 520 31.23 14.25 -16.91
N SER A 521 30.03 14.78 -16.61
CA SER A 521 29.53 14.87 -15.23
C SER A 521 29.00 13.52 -14.75
N SER A 522 29.28 13.15 -13.50
CA SER A 522 28.72 11.95 -12.88
C SER A 522 27.44 12.27 -12.11
N VAL A 523 26.40 11.45 -12.28
CA VAL A 523 25.13 11.55 -11.56
C VAL A 523 24.97 10.32 -10.69
N GLU A 524 24.77 10.53 -9.39
CA GLU A 524 24.51 9.45 -8.44
C GLU A 524 23.05 9.02 -8.49
N SER A 525 22.81 7.70 -8.44
CA SER A 525 21.47 7.15 -8.37
C SER A 525 20.85 7.45 -6.98
N PRO A 526 19.58 7.87 -6.89
CA PRO A 526 18.89 8.11 -5.62
C PRO A 526 18.87 6.90 -4.69
N LEU A 527 18.42 7.09 -3.44
CA LEU A 527 18.30 6.04 -2.42
C LEU A 527 19.63 5.29 -2.18
N ASN A 528 20.72 6.05 -2.12
CA ASN A 528 22.07 5.53 -1.88
C ASN A 528 22.51 4.47 -2.91
N GLY A 529 22.30 4.73 -4.21
CA GLY A 529 22.74 3.82 -5.28
C GLY A 529 21.80 2.64 -5.50
N TYR A 530 20.49 2.83 -5.33
CA TYR A 530 19.49 1.79 -5.54
C TYR A 530 19.53 1.22 -6.97
N GLN A 531 19.49 -0.10 -7.08
CA GLN A 531 19.64 -0.82 -8.33
C GLN A 531 18.27 -1.21 -8.90
N LEU A 532 17.99 -0.80 -10.14
CA LEU A 532 16.71 -1.07 -10.78
C LEU A 532 16.72 -2.42 -11.51
N ILE A 533 15.95 -3.37 -11.00
CA ILE A 533 15.66 -4.65 -11.67
C ILE A 533 14.24 -4.60 -12.21
N GLN A 534 14.08 -4.87 -13.50
CA GLN A 534 12.77 -4.83 -14.14
C GLN A 534 11.93 -6.04 -13.72
N LEU A 535 10.81 -5.78 -13.03
CA LEU A 535 9.81 -6.79 -12.73
C LEU A 535 8.81 -6.88 -13.88
N THR A 536 8.73 -8.04 -14.51
CA THR A 536 7.77 -8.29 -15.60
C THR A 536 6.49 -8.92 -15.02
N PRO A 537 5.29 -8.41 -15.37
CA PRO A 537 4.05 -9.07 -14.96
C PRO A 537 4.00 -10.50 -15.49
N ALA A 538 3.84 -11.48 -14.60
CA ALA A 538 3.63 -12.86 -15.00
C ALA A 538 2.30 -13.00 -15.77
N THR A 539 2.25 -13.93 -16.72
CA THR A 539 1.11 -14.08 -17.65
C THR A 539 -0.13 -14.73 -17.03
N THR A 540 -0.03 -15.22 -15.79
CA THR A 540 -1.09 -15.94 -15.06
C THR A 540 -1.48 -15.23 -13.76
N SER A 541 -2.71 -15.48 -13.32
CA SER A 541 -3.20 -15.23 -11.95
C SER A 541 -3.18 -13.77 -11.47
N LYS A 542 -4.08 -12.95 -12.01
CA LYS A 542 -4.34 -11.59 -11.49
C LYS A 542 -4.99 -11.68 -10.10
N ASN A 543 -4.54 -10.84 -9.17
CA ASN A 543 -5.06 -10.78 -7.79
C ASN A 543 -5.05 -12.15 -7.07
N ALA A 544 -3.98 -12.93 -7.26
CA ALA A 544 -3.89 -14.27 -6.71
C ALA A 544 -3.93 -14.29 -5.17
N GLU A 545 -3.43 -13.24 -4.51
CA GLU A 545 -3.43 -13.16 -3.04
C GLU A 545 -4.73 -12.59 -2.47
N ASP A 546 -5.38 -11.66 -3.17
CA ASP A 546 -6.71 -11.15 -2.77
C ASP A 546 -7.84 -12.17 -3.01
N SER A 547 -7.59 -13.24 -3.77
CA SER A 547 -8.57 -14.32 -3.97
C SER A 547 -8.65 -15.20 -2.72
N THR A 548 -9.85 -15.31 -2.13
CA THR A 548 -10.15 -16.24 -1.03
C THR A 548 -10.21 -17.70 -1.48
N TRP A 549 -10.32 -17.94 -2.79
CA TRP A 549 -10.38 -19.26 -3.40
C TRP A 549 -9.21 -19.49 -4.36
N LEU A 550 -8.58 -20.65 -4.24
CA LEU A 550 -7.33 -21.00 -4.92
C LEU A 550 -7.35 -20.82 -6.44
N GLN A 551 -8.42 -21.29 -7.11
CA GLN A 551 -8.56 -21.22 -8.57
C GLN A 551 -9.24 -19.93 -9.06
N GLY A 552 -9.59 -19.01 -8.16
CA GLY A 552 -10.27 -17.76 -8.51
C GLY A 552 -9.43 -16.83 -9.38
N SER A 553 -8.11 -17.06 -9.44
CA SER A 553 -7.16 -16.26 -10.20
C SER A 553 -6.64 -16.95 -11.48
N SER A 554 -6.70 -18.28 -11.59
CA SER A 554 -6.08 -19.03 -12.71
C SER A 554 -6.70 -18.73 -14.08
N GLY A 555 -7.95 -18.27 -14.10
CA GLY A 555 -8.67 -17.93 -15.33
C GLY A 555 -8.96 -19.14 -16.23
N CYS A 556 -8.81 -20.36 -15.71
CA CYS A 556 -8.92 -21.61 -16.45
C CYS A 556 -10.22 -22.36 -16.08
N GLN A 557 -11.23 -22.35 -16.95
CA GLN A 557 -12.57 -22.87 -16.65
C GLN A 557 -12.54 -24.36 -16.27
N LYS A 558 -11.75 -25.19 -16.98
CA LYS A 558 -11.61 -26.61 -16.65
C LYS A 558 -10.88 -26.87 -15.32
N ALA A 559 -9.90 -26.03 -14.96
CA ALA A 559 -9.24 -26.14 -13.66
C ALA A 559 -10.21 -25.81 -12.51
N THR A 560 -11.03 -24.77 -12.68
CA THR A 560 -12.15 -24.43 -11.78
C THR A 560 -13.08 -25.62 -11.59
N VAL A 561 -13.62 -26.18 -12.68
CA VAL A 561 -14.54 -27.33 -12.63
C VAL A 561 -13.87 -28.55 -11.98
N SER A 562 -12.62 -28.82 -12.34
CA SER A 562 -11.87 -29.92 -11.74
C SER A 562 -11.73 -29.72 -10.23
N SER A 563 -11.33 -28.53 -9.78
CA SER A 563 -11.17 -28.22 -8.36
C SER A 563 -12.50 -28.34 -7.61
N ASP A 564 -13.60 -27.87 -8.18
CA ASP A 564 -14.94 -27.96 -7.57
C ASP A 564 -15.39 -29.41 -7.33
N ASN A 565 -14.97 -30.35 -8.18
CA ASN A 565 -15.27 -31.78 -7.98
C ASN A 565 -14.71 -32.33 -6.66
N TYR A 566 -13.67 -31.71 -6.09
CA TYR A 566 -13.16 -32.09 -4.77
C TYR A 566 -14.22 -31.99 -3.67
N PHE A 567 -15.07 -30.95 -3.69
CA PHE A 567 -16.13 -30.76 -2.70
C PHE A 567 -17.23 -31.84 -2.75
N SER A 568 -17.28 -32.62 -3.83
CA SER A 568 -18.17 -33.78 -3.98
C SER A 568 -17.49 -35.13 -3.70
N SER A 569 -16.20 -35.13 -3.38
CA SER A 569 -15.43 -36.35 -3.15
C SER A 569 -15.69 -36.98 -1.78
N GLU A 570 -15.57 -38.31 -1.70
CA GLU A 570 -15.69 -39.05 -0.44
C GLU A 570 -14.69 -38.55 0.62
N MET A 571 -13.44 -38.30 0.20
CA MET A 571 -12.40 -37.74 1.06
C MET A 571 -12.83 -36.41 1.71
N TYR A 572 -13.35 -35.47 0.91
CA TYR A 572 -13.81 -34.18 1.42
C TYR A 572 -15.00 -34.34 2.37
N THR A 573 -16.02 -35.12 1.98
CA THR A 573 -17.22 -35.33 2.82
C THR A 573 -16.88 -36.00 4.16
N SER A 574 -15.94 -36.96 4.15
CA SER A 574 -15.43 -37.62 5.35
C SER A 574 -14.72 -36.62 6.27
N LEU A 575 -13.77 -35.84 5.77
CA LEU A 575 -13.05 -34.82 6.55
C LEU A 575 -13.99 -33.72 7.06
N LEU A 576 -14.95 -33.28 6.25
CA LEU A 576 -15.96 -32.29 6.65
C LEU A 576 -16.80 -32.79 7.82
N SER A 577 -17.16 -34.07 7.84
CA SER A 577 -17.94 -34.65 8.93
C SER A 577 -17.11 -34.89 10.20
N SER A 578 -15.90 -35.45 10.06
CA SER A 578 -15.07 -35.87 11.19
C SER A 578 -14.39 -34.71 11.91
N THR A 579 -14.15 -33.59 11.24
CA THR A 579 -13.49 -32.40 11.82
C THR A 579 -14.48 -31.32 12.29
N LYS A 580 -15.79 -31.57 12.18
CA LYS A 580 -16.82 -30.57 12.51
C LYS A 580 -16.71 -30.07 13.96
N GLU A 581 -16.56 -30.98 14.92
CA GLU A 581 -16.43 -30.63 16.34
C GLU A 581 -15.15 -29.83 16.60
N PHE A 582 -14.05 -30.16 15.91
CA PHE A 582 -12.80 -29.43 16.00
C PHE A 582 -12.95 -27.98 15.53
N TYR A 583 -13.54 -27.73 14.36
CA TYR A 583 -13.73 -26.35 13.91
C TYR A 583 -14.71 -25.56 14.78
N GLN A 584 -15.72 -26.22 15.35
CA GLN A 584 -16.67 -25.60 16.29
C GLN A 584 -16.01 -25.20 17.61
N SER A 585 -15.00 -25.95 18.09
CA SER A 585 -14.28 -25.59 19.32
C SER A 585 -13.42 -24.33 19.17
N LEU A 586 -13.11 -23.90 17.95
CA LEU A 586 -12.36 -22.68 17.66
C LEU A 586 -13.19 -21.39 17.79
N SER A 587 -14.51 -21.49 17.99
CA SER A 587 -15.42 -20.34 18.03
C SER A 587 -14.97 -19.17 18.92
N PRO A 588 -14.39 -19.37 20.12
CA PRO A 588 -13.93 -18.25 20.95
C PRO A 588 -12.82 -17.42 20.31
N MET A 589 -11.98 -18.03 19.46
CA MET A 589 -10.87 -17.36 18.77
C MET A 589 -11.29 -16.71 17.44
N LEU A 590 -12.49 -17.04 16.95
CA LEU A 590 -13.01 -16.62 15.65
C LEU A 590 -14.19 -15.65 15.76
N ASP A 591 -14.55 -15.23 16.98
CA ASP A 591 -15.70 -14.37 17.24
C ASP A 591 -15.57 -13.01 16.52
N GLY A 592 -16.67 -12.57 15.89
CA GLY A 592 -16.71 -11.39 15.04
C GLY A 592 -16.08 -11.54 13.64
N ALA A 593 -15.26 -12.57 13.39
CA ALA A 593 -14.65 -12.83 12.07
C ALA A 593 -15.41 -13.89 11.26
N PHE A 594 -15.97 -14.91 11.91
CA PHE A 594 -16.74 -15.98 11.25
C PHE A 594 -18.08 -16.23 11.94
N VAL A 595 -19.11 -16.57 11.15
CA VAL A 595 -20.37 -17.09 11.67
C VAL A 595 -20.20 -18.58 11.98
N SER A 596 -20.88 -19.11 13.00
CA SER A 596 -20.75 -20.53 13.40
C SER A 596 -21.05 -21.53 12.27
N SER A 597 -21.84 -21.16 11.26
CA SER A 597 -22.09 -21.98 10.07
C SER A 597 -20.87 -22.14 9.16
N ASP A 598 -19.95 -21.17 9.21
CA ASP A 598 -18.75 -21.11 8.36
C ASP A 598 -17.54 -21.76 9.04
N MET A 599 -17.62 -22.08 10.34
CA MET A 599 -16.58 -22.77 11.10
C MET A 599 -16.58 -24.27 10.78
N THR A 600 -16.15 -24.62 9.58
CA THR A 600 -16.09 -26.00 9.09
C THR A 600 -14.86 -26.21 8.20
N PHE A 601 -14.55 -27.47 7.89
CA PHE A 601 -13.48 -27.84 6.94
C PHE A 601 -13.60 -27.16 5.58
N LYS A 602 -14.80 -26.75 5.16
CA LYS A 602 -15.01 -25.99 3.92
C LYS A 602 -14.20 -24.69 3.87
N ASN A 603 -13.98 -24.06 5.03
CA ASN A 603 -13.22 -22.82 5.18
C ASN A 603 -11.88 -23.06 5.90
N ALA A 604 -11.33 -24.28 5.82
CA ALA A 604 -10.11 -24.70 6.53
C ALA A 604 -8.96 -23.70 6.34
N TYR A 605 -8.70 -23.29 5.09
CA TYR A 605 -7.64 -22.34 4.78
C TYR A 605 -7.91 -20.95 5.33
N THR A 606 -9.11 -20.38 5.12
CA THR A 606 -9.44 -19.03 5.59
C THR A 606 -9.37 -18.92 7.12
N ILE A 607 -9.80 -19.97 7.82
CA ILE A 607 -9.72 -20.06 9.29
C ILE A 607 -8.26 -20.16 9.74
N PHE A 608 -7.48 -21.07 9.14
CA PHE A 608 -6.04 -21.19 9.40
C PHE A 608 -5.32 -19.87 9.13
N ASP A 609 -5.61 -19.21 8.02
CA ASP A 609 -5.00 -17.96 7.61
C ASP A 609 -5.22 -16.86 8.65
N TYR A 610 -6.47 -16.68 9.07
CA TYR A 610 -6.83 -15.71 10.09
C TYR A 610 -6.07 -15.95 11.40
N LEU A 611 -6.04 -17.20 11.87
CA LEU A 611 -5.37 -17.58 13.12
C LEU A 611 -3.83 -17.54 13.01
N ASN A 612 -3.27 -17.86 11.84
CA ASN A 612 -1.83 -17.79 11.58
C ASN A 612 -1.35 -16.33 11.64
N VAL A 613 -2.06 -15.43 10.97
CA VAL A 613 -1.76 -14.00 11.06
C VAL A 613 -1.95 -13.51 12.51
N GLY A 614 -2.98 -13.96 13.22
CA GLY A 614 -3.13 -13.67 14.66
C GLY A 614 -1.97 -14.18 15.53
N LYS A 615 -1.43 -15.36 15.20
CA LYS A 615 -0.26 -15.94 15.87
C LYS A 615 0.97 -15.05 15.68
N ILE A 616 1.22 -14.61 14.44
CA ILE A 616 2.38 -13.79 14.05
C ILE A 616 2.30 -12.37 14.63
N HIS A 617 1.19 -11.66 14.42
CA HIS A 617 1.08 -10.23 14.77
C HIS A 617 0.88 -9.94 16.26
N ASN A 618 0.55 -10.96 17.05
CA ASN A 618 0.49 -10.88 18.52
C ASN A 618 -0.36 -9.72 19.09
N SER A 619 -1.44 -9.33 18.40
CA SER A 619 -2.32 -8.23 18.80
C SER A 619 -3.59 -8.75 19.48
N THR A 620 -3.76 -8.47 20.77
CA THR A 620 -4.91 -8.92 21.58
C THR A 620 -6.22 -8.23 21.23
N SER A 621 -6.19 -7.04 20.61
CA SER A 621 -7.39 -6.30 20.23
C SER A 621 -8.09 -6.87 18.98
N GLN A 622 -7.37 -7.60 18.14
CA GLN A 622 -7.90 -8.21 16.90
C GLN A 622 -8.06 -9.73 17.01
N PHE A 623 -7.33 -10.38 17.93
CA PHE A 623 -7.33 -11.83 18.10
C PHE A 623 -7.66 -12.19 19.56
N PRO A 624 -8.95 -12.17 19.94
CA PRO A 624 -9.38 -12.55 21.28
C PRO A 624 -9.04 -14.04 21.53
N HIS A 625 -8.81 -14.41 22.79
CA HIS A 625 -8.54 -15.80 23.20
C HIS A 625 -7.31 -16.47 22.55
N LYS A 626 -6.27 -15.70 22.14
CA LYS A 626 -5.01 -16.25 21.59
C LYS A 626 -4.35 -17.32 22.49
N SER A 627 -4.50 -17.21 23.81
CA SER A 627 -3.99 -18.21 24.77
C SER A 627 -4.48 -19.64 24.50
N ASP A 628 -5.59 -19.77 23.78
CA ASP A 628 -6.28 -21.04 23.54
C ASP A 628 -5.78 -21.70 22.24
N LEU A 629 -4.97 -20.99 21.44
CA LEU A 629 -4.28 -21.53 20.26
C LEU A 629 -2.98 -22.25 20.69
N THR A 630 -3.12 -23.44 21.26
CA THR A 630 -1.96 -24.28 21.61
C THR A 630 -1.23 -24.76 20.35
N ASP A 631 0.04 -25.17 20.49
CA ASP A 631 0.80 -25.69 19.35
C ASP A 631 0.17 -26.96 18.74
N GLU A 632 -0.50 -27.80 19.55
CA GLU A 632 -1.23 -28.96 19.03
C GLU A 632 -2.42 -28.55 18.15
N VAL A 633 -3.22 -27.58 18.61
CA VAL A 633 -4.36 -27.04 17.84
C VAL A 633 -3.85 -26.38 16.55
N TYR A 634 -2.77 -25.62 16.64
CA TYR A 634 -2.13 -24.98 15.48
C TYR A 634 -1.61 -26.00 14.47
N HIS A 635 -0.96 -27.08 14.93
CA HIS A 635 -0.48 -28.17 14.06
C HIS A 635 -1.63 -28.91 13.37
N GLN A 636 -2.73 -29.13 14.08
CA GLN A 636 -3.93 -29.74 13.48
C GLN A 636 -4.57 -28.81 12.44
N LEU A 637 -4.62 -27.50 12.71
CA LEU A 637 -5.13 -26.48 11.78
C LEU A 637 -4.33 -26.45 10.47
N ILE A 638 -3.00 -26.33 10.56
CA ILE A 638 -2.15 -26.27 9.36
C ILE A 638 -2.19 -27.56 8.54
N ALA A 639 -2.28 -28.73 9.20
CA ALA A 639 -2.40 -30.02 8.51
C ALA A 639 -3.73 -30.16 7.75
N LEU A 640 -4.84 -29.74 8.36
CA LEU A 640 -6.15 -29.75 7.72
C LEU A 640 -6.23 -28.72 6.59
N ALA A 641 -5.70 -27.52 6.79
CA ALA A 641 -5.65 -26.49 5.76
C ALA A 641 -4.75 -26.91 4.59
N GLY A 642 -3.58 -27.49 4.84
CA GLY A 642 -2.71 -28.06 3.81
C GLY A 642 -3.39 -29.16 3.01
N THR A 643 -4.07 -30.10 3.70
CA THR A 643 -4.85 -31.16 3.03
C THR A 643 -5.94 -30.57 2.14
N HIS A 644 -6.69 -29.58 2.63
CA HIS A 644 -7.73 -28.90 1.87
C HIS A 644 -7.17 -28.25 0.60
N GLU A 645 -6.16 -27.39 0.76
CA GLU A 645 -5.59 -26.61 -0.34
C GLU A 645 -4.82 -27.46 -1.34
N PHE A 646 -4.06 -28.48 -0.90
CA PHE A 646 -3.33 -29.35 -1.81
C PHE A 646 -4.28 -30.12 -2.75
N ASN A 647 -5.41 -30.61 -2.23
CA ASN A 647 -6.42 -31.30 -3.06
C ASN A 647 -7.16 -30.34 -4.00
N LEU A 648 -7.29 -29.05 -3.65
CA LEU A 648 -7.80 -28.03 -4.57
C LEU A 648 -6.78 -27.65 -5.66
N ALA A 649 -5.49 -27.77 -5.37
CA ALA A 649 -4.39 -27.42 -6.28
C ALA A 649 -4.03 -28.55 -7.26
N TYR A 650 -4.15 -29.81 -6.83
CA TYR A 650 -3.64 -30.94 -7.59
C TYR A 650 -4.54 -32.18 -7.48
N ASN A 651 -4.62 -32.91 -8.60
CA ASN A 651 -5.24 -34.23 -8.67
C ASN A 651 -4.46 -35.07 -9.68
N SER A 652 -3.97 -36.24 -9.27
CA SER A 652 -3.19 -37.12 -10.13
C SER A 652 -3.96 -37.62 -11.35
N SER A 653 -5.29 -37.77 -11.24
CA SER A 653 -6.17 -38.22 -12.32
C SER A 653 -6.54 -37.08 -13.29
N ASP A 654 -6.39 -35.82 -12.86
CA ASP A 654 -6.79 -34.66 -13.65
C ASP A 654 -5.79 -33.52 -13.48
N LYS A 655 -4.75 -33.56 -14.32
CA LYS A 655 -3.64 -32.61 -14.31
C LYS A 655 -4.06 -31.17 -14.61
N VAL A 656 -5.24 -30.94 -15.21
CA VAL A 656 -5.72 -29.58 -15.51
C VAL A 656 -5.91 -28.75 -14.25
N ARG A 657 -6.17 -29.40 -13.10
CA ARG A 657 -6.29 -28.74 -11.79
C ARG A 657 -5.02 -27.97 -11.40
N ALA A 658 -3.86 -28.48 -11.82
CA ALA A 658 -2.55 -27.92 -11.52
C ALA A 658 -2.02 -26.99 -12.64
N ILE A 659 -2.92 -26.33 -13.37
CA ILE A 659 -2.56 -25.45 -14.51
C ILE A 659 -1.51 -24.40 -14.17
N ASP A 660 -1.62 -23.75 -13.00
CA ASP A 660 -0.66 -22.71 -12.58
C ASP A 660 0.73 -23.30 -12.35
N GLY A 661 0.81 -24.52 -11.79
CA GLY A 661 2.06 -25.27 -11.64
C GLY A 661 2.61 -25.74 -13.00
N ALA A 662 1.76 -26.11 -13.94
CA ALA A 662 2.17 -26.53 -15.28
C ALA A 662 2.78 -25.36 -16.08
N VAL A 663 2.20 -24.16 -15.96
CA VAL A 663 2.79 -22.94 -16.55
C VAL A 663 4.14 -22.63 -15.91
N LEU A 664 4.23 -22.67 -14.58
CA LEU A 664 5.50 -22.46 -13.88
C LEU A 664 6.57 -23.48 -14.28
N ALA A 665 6.21 -24.76 -14.46
CA ALA A 665 7.13 -25.77 -14.96
C ALA A 665 7.68 -25.41 -16.37
N GLY A 666 6.84 -24.82 -17.23
CA GLY A 666 7.24 -24.29 -18.53
C GLY A 666 8.20 -23.11 -18.41
N GLU A 667 7.95 -22.17 -17.49
CA GLU A 667 8.82 -21.03 -17.22
C GLU A 667 10.20 -21.46 -16.68
N ILE A 668 10.23 -22.42 -15.73
CA ILE A 668 11.47 -23.00 -15.20
C ILE A 668 12.29 -23.63 -16.32
N LEU A 669 11.65 -24.47 -17.16
CA LEU A 669 12.30 -25.13 -18.27
C LEU A 669 12.84 -24.12 -19.29
N ALA A 670 12.05 -23.10 -19.62
CA ALA A 670 12.44 -22.04 -20.55
C ALA A 670 13.64 -21.23 -20.00
N GLY A 671 13.59 -20.82 -18.73
CA GLY A 671 14.64 -20.02 -18.10
C GLY A 671 15.99 -20.76 -18.01
N LEU A 672 15.98 -22.04 -17.62
CA LEU A 672 17.22 -22.83 -17.58
C LEU A 672 17.73 -23.14 -18.99
N ASN A 673 16.84 -23.43 -19.94
CA ASN A 673 17.23 -23.65 -21.34
C ASN A 673 17.78 -22.38 -21.99
N GLU A 674 17.31 -21.19 -21.60
CA GLU A 674 17.87 -19.91 -22.05
C GLU A 674 19.30 -19.71 -21.54
N THR A 675 19.59 -20.04 -20.28
CA THR A 675 20.96 -20.05 -19.74
C THR A 675 21.87 -20.94 -20.60
N ILE A 676 21.39 -22.12 -20.99
CA ILE A 676 22.15 -23.06 -21.84
C ILE A 676 22.31 -22.52 -23.27
N ALA A 677 21.21 -22.09 -23.90
CA ALA A 677 21.20 -21.62 -25.28
C ALA A 677 22.08 -20.36 -25.47
N THR A 678 22.12 -19.50 -24.45
CA THR A 678 22.93 -18.29 -24.47
C THR A 678 24.37 -18.49 -24.01
N LYS A 679 24.74 -19.72 -23.59
CA LYS A 679 26.03 -20.06 -22.98
C LYS A 679 26.33 -19.18 -21.75
N GLY A 680 25.34 -19.06 -20.88
CA GLY A 680 25.43 -18.32 -19.63
C GLY A 680 25.37 -16.80 -19.78
N LYS A 681 24.75 -16.24 -20.82
CA LYS A 681 24.51 -14.76 -20.85
C LYS A 681 23.31 -14.38 -19.98
N SER A 682 22.22 -15.14 -20.08
CA SER A 682 21.16 -15.16 -19.06
C SER A 682 21.58 -16.15 -17.96
N LYS A 683 21.38 -15.81 -16.69
CA LYS A 683 21.98 -16.53 -15.56
C LYS A 683 21.01 -16.80 -14.42
N LEU A 684 20.25 -15.78 -14.00
CA LEU A 684 19.38 -15.87 -12.84
C LEU A 684 17.95 -15.45 -13.21
N ASN A 685 17.00 -16.34 -12.98
CA ASN A 685 15.58 -16.07 -13.18
C ASN A 685 14.89 -16.10 -11.81
N ILE A 686 14.07 -15.10 -11.51
CA ILE A 686 13.38 -14.97 -10.22
C ILE A 686 11.88 -14.81 -10.46
N GLY A 687 11.09 -15.80 -10.06
CA GLY A 687 9.63 -15.76 -10.10
C GLY A 687 9.02 -15.60 -8.71
N PHE A 688 7.89 -14.90 -8.62
CA PHE A 688 7.06 -14.81 -7.42
C PHE A 688 5.67 -15.39 -7.68
N GLY A 689 5.06 -15.99 -6.66
CA GLY A 689 3.67 -16.42 -6.74
C GLY A 689 3.07 -16.84 -5.42
N SER A 690 1.84 -17.34 -5.49
CA SER A 690 1.10 -17.81 -4.33
C SER A 690 1.53 -19.21 -3.92
N TYR A 691 1.18 -19.61 -2.69
CA TYR A 691 1.37 -20.99 -2.23
C TYR A 691 0.62 -22.00 -3.12
N GLY A 692 -0.47 -21.58 -3.79
CA GLY A 692 -1.24 -22.43 -4.70
C GLY A 692 -0.44 -22.87 -5.92
N THR A 693 0.34 -21.97 -6.50
CA THR A 693 1.25 -22.29 -7.61
C THR A 693 2.31 -23.29 -7.16
N ILE A 694 2.85 -23.11 -5.95
CA ILE A 694 3.84 -24.02 -5.35
C ILE A 694 3.22 -25.42 -5.17
N PHE A 695 2.01 -25.53 -4.63
CA PHE A 695 1.32 -26.82 -4.48
C PHE A 695 1.04 -27.52 -5.79
N ALA A 696 0.54 -26.79 -6.78
CA ALA A 696 0.30 -27.33 -8.11
C ALA A 696 1.61 -27.91 -8.70
N LEU A 697 2.73 -27.20 -8.56
CA LEU A 697 4.03 -27.67 -9.02
C LEU A 697 4.52 -28.89 -8.22
N PHE A 698 4.42 -28.88 -6.89
CA PHE A 698 4.82 -29.99 -6.03
C PHE A 698 4.07 -31.27 -6.36
N GLY A 699 2.76 -31.18 -6.63
CA GLY A 699 1.96 -32.29 -7.09
C GLY A 699 2.45 -32.85 -8.43
N LEU A 700 2.68 -31.99 -9.42
CA LEU A 700 3.17 -32.37 -10.76
C LEU A 700 4.58 -32.99 -10.72
N MET A 701 5.46 -32.49 -9.86
CA MET A 701 6.83 -32.98 -9.67
C MET A 701 6.92 -34.20 -8.73
N GLN A 702 5.79 -34.67 -8.19
CA GLN A 702 5.72 -35.81 -7.26
C GLN A 702 6.54 -35.60 -5.98
N MET A 703 6.62 -34.35 -5.49
CA MET A 703 7.37 -34.01 -4.27
C MET A 703 6.84 -34.67 -2.99
N PRO A 704 5.52 -34.96 -2.84
CA PRO A 704 5.04 -35.73 -1.69
C PRO A 704 5.65 -37.13 -1.54
N ALA A 705 6.25 -37.69 -2.59
CA ALA A 705 7.01 -38.94 -2.49
C ALA A 705 8.38 -38.75 -1.81
N ALA A 706 8.93 -37.53 -1.81
CA ALA A 706 10.22 -37.21 -1.21
C ALA A 706 10.10 -36.79 0.28
N SER A 707 9.07 -36.02 0.62
CA SER A 707 8.70 -35.72 2.02
C SER A 707 7.20 -35.45 2.13
N VAL A 708 6.60 -35.80 3.27
CA VAL A 708 5.22 -35.45 3.60
C VAL A 708 5.01 -33.94 3.74
N ASP A 709 6.08 -33.17 4.01
CA ASP A 709 6.00 -31.71 4.20
C ASP A 709 5.57 -30.96 2.93
N PHE A 710 5.69 -31.59 1.76
CA PHE A 710 5.28 -31.00 0.47
C PHE A 710 3.75 -30.96 0.26
N THR A 711 2.96 -31.44 1.22
CA THR A 711 1.50 -31.27 1.26
C THR A 711 1.05 -30.24 2.32
N GLY A 712 1.98 -29.72 3.13
CA GLY A 712 1.73 -28.66 4.11
C GLY A 712 1.85 -27.27 3.48
N ILE A 713 1.09 -26.29 3.98
CA ILE A 713 1.12 -24.91 3.45
C ILE A 713 2.54 -24.35 3.65
N PRO A 714 3.24 -23.96 2.57
CA PRO A 714 4.55 -23.33 2.70
C PRO A 714 4.47 -22.06 3.53
N ASP A 715 5.40 -21.86 4.45
CA ASP A 715 5.49 -20.67 5.29
C ASP A 715 5.79 -19.42 4.46
N TYR A 716 5.57 -18.24 5.06
CA TYR A 716 5.86 -16.96 4.39
C TYR A 716 7.33 -16.85 4.02
N ALA A 717 7.62 -16.18 2.90
CA ALA A 717 8.96 -16.04 2.32
C ALA A 717 9.70 -17.36 2.02
N SER A 718 8.98 -18.50 1.95
CA SER A 718 9.50 -19.76 1.43
C SER A 718 9.98 -19.61 -0.01
N SER A 719 10.99 -20.39 -0.39
CA SER A 719 11.52 -20.35 -1.75
C SER A 719 12.03 -21.71 -2.21
N MET A 720 11.91 -21.95 -3.52
CA MET A 720 12.49 -23.10 -4.19
C MET A 720 13.46 -22.66 -5.28
N VAL A 721 14.48 -23.48 -5.53
CA VAL A 721 15.53 -23.20 -6.51
C VAL A 721 15.81 -24.41 -7.37
N PHE A 722 15.92 -24.17 -8.67
CA PHE A 722 16.47 -25.10 -9.65
C PHE A 722 17.83 -24.58 -10.09
N GLU A 723 18.91 -25.17 -9.58
CA GLU A 723 20.28 -24.82 -9.96
C GLU A 723 20.72 -25.65 -11.16
N LEU A 724 21.30 -24.98 -12.17
CA LEU A 724 22.01 -25.63 -13.27
C LEU A 724 23.49 -25.74 -12.91
N VAL A 725 23.98 -26.96 -12.74
CA VAL A 725 25.34 -27.24 -12.26
C VAL A 725 26.11 -28.15 -13.21
N THR A 726 27.43 -28.14 -13.07
CA THR A 726 28.33 -29.01 -13.82
C THR A 726 29.52 -29.43 -12.96
N ASN A 727 30.02 -30.64 -13.22
CA ASN A 727 31.28 -31.15 -12.70
C ASN A 727 32.38 -31.18 -13.78
N ALA A 728 32.11 -30.62 -14.96
CA ALA A 728 33.09 -30.55 -16.04
C ALA A 728 34.19 -29.54 -15.70
N SER A 729 35.43 -29.99 -15.85
CA SER A 729 36.63 -29.18 -15.67
C SER A 729 36.83 -28.17 -16.79
N GLY A 730 37.21 -26.94 -16.47
CA GLY A 730 37.54 -25.90 -17.44
C GLY A 730 36.89 -24.54 -17.14
N THR A 731 37.02 -23.59 -18.08
CA THR A 731 36.41 -22.24 -17.98
C THR A 731 35.38 -21.96 -19.08
N ASP A 732 35.26 -22.87 -20.06
CA ASP A 732 34.24 -22.79 -21.10
C ASP A 732 32.88 -23.27 -20.56
N PHE A 733 31.81 -22.86 -21.26
CA PHE A 733 30.46 -23.35 -20.99
C PHE A 733 30.38 -24.84 -21.37
N PRO A 734 29.92 -25.75 -20.49
CA PRO A 734 29.97 -27.19 -20.75
C PRO A 734 29.00 -27.63 -21.84
N ASP A 735 29.26 -28.83 -22.39
CA ASP A 735 28.31 -29.51 -23.25
C ASP A 735 27.09 -29.99 -22.45
N LYS A 736 25.94 -30.11 -23.13
CA LYS A 736 24.66 -30.45 -22.49
C LYS A 736 24.68 -31.77 -21.70
N SER A 737 25.52 -32.72 -22.10
CA SER A 737 25.68 -34.01 -21.42
C SER A 737 26.30 -33.89 -20.03
N ASP A 738 27.06 -32.81 -19.78
CA ASP A 738 27.77 -32.57 -18.51
C ASP A 738 26.98 -31.66 -17.57
N LEU A 739 25.73 -31.34 -17.94
CA LEU A 739 24.83 -30.49 -17.18
C LEU A 739 23.89 -31.32 -16.33
N SER A 740 23.66 -30.85 -15.11
CA SER A 740 22.69 -31.43 -14.20
C SER A 740 21.89 -30.34 -13.51
N VAL A 741 20.69 -30.70 -13.06
CA VAL A 741 19.80 -29.83 -12.30
C VAL A 741 19.66 -30.35 -10.88
N ARG A 742 19.80 -29.44 -9.93
CA ARG A 742 19.56 -29.68 -8.50
C ARG A 742 18.37 -28.87 -8.04
N PHE A 743 17.43 -29.51 -7.36
CA PHE A 743 16.28 -28.85 -6.74
C PHE A 743 16.49 -28.66 -5.25
N MET A 744 16.20 -27.46 -4.77
CA MET A 744 16.27 -27.09 -3.36
C MET A 744 14.98 -26.41 -2.93
N PHE A 745 14.57 -26.65 -1.70
CA PHE A 745 13.44 -25.96 -1.09
C PHE A 745 13.80 -25.50 0.33
N HIS A 746 13.41 -24.28 0.65
CA HIS A 746 13.45 -23.74 1.99
C HIS A 746 12.04 -23.31 2.39
N ASN A 747 11.55 -23.85 3.50
CA ASN A 747 10.26 -23.49 4.05
C ASN A 747 10.43 -22.34 5.04
N GLY A 748 9.83 -21.19 4.76
CA GLY A 748 9.96 -19.97 5.57
C GLY A 748 11.08 -19.03 5.13
N THR A 749 11.23 -17.94 5.88
CA THR A 749 12.29 -16.94 5.73
C THR A 749 13.68 -17.55 5.92
N ILE A 750 14.61 -17.24 5.02
CA ILE A 750 16.00 -17.68 5.16
C ILE A 750 16.76 -16.65 5.99
N THR A 751 17.22 -17.03 7.20
CA THR A 751 18.00 -16.14 8.08
C THR A 751 19.21 -16.87 8.66
N GLY A 752 20.39 -16.24 8.58
CA GLY A 752 21.60 -16.67 9.28
C GLY A 752 22.08 -18.07 8.90
N SER A 753 21.62 -19.10 9.62
CA SER A 753 22.09 -20.50 9.56
C SER A 753 21.12 -21.48 8.90
N SER A 754 19.93 -21.05 8.46
CA SER A 754 19.00 -21.93 7.74
C SER A 754 19.38 -21.99 6.26
N GLU A 755 19.64 -23.19 5.73
CA GLU A 755 20.00 -23.38 4.32
C GLU A 755 18.91 -24.16 3.57
N PRO A 756 18.68 -23.88 2.27
CA PRO A 756 17.79 -24.67 1.44
C PRO A 756 18.18 -26.16 1.42
N THR A 757 17.19 -27.04 1.60
CA THR A 757 17.41 -28.49 1.60
C THR A 757 17.27 -29.05 0.19
N VAL A 758 18.17 -29.97 -0.19
CA VAL A 758 18.19 -30.61 -1.51
C VAL A 758 17.27 -31.84 -1.53
N TYR A 759 16.33 -31.89 -2.47
CA TYR A 759 15.39 -33.00 -2.64
C TYR A 759 15.49 -33.62 -4.04
N PRO A 760 15.22 -34.94 -4.18
CA PRO A 760 15.09 -35.55 -5.48
C PRO A 760 13.78 -35.13 -6.18
N LEU A 761 13.81 -34.99 -7.50
CA LEU A 761 12.65 -34.64 -8.32
C LEU A 761 11.99 -35.88 -8.93
N TYR A 762 10.69 -35.78 -9.25
CA TYR A 762 9.94 -36.77 -10.05
C TYR A 762 9.91 -38.18 -9.46
N GLY A 763 9.88 -38.28 -8.12
CA GLY A 763 9.86 -39.56 -7.40
C GLY A 763 11.15 -40.37 -7.53
N GLN A 764 12.24 -39.76 -7.98
CA GLN A 764 13.54 -40.42 -8.08
C GLN A 764 14.26 -40.50 -6.73
N SER A 765 15.33 -41.29 -6.66
CA SER A 765 16.22 -41.35 -5.49
C SER A 765 17.41 -40.38 -5.58
N SER A 766 17.82 -39.99 -6.79
CA SER A 766 18.96 -39.09 -6.98
C SER A 766 18.58 -37.63 -6.73
N LYS A 767 19.40 -36.94 -5.94
CA LYS A 767 19.29 -35.50 -5.65
C LYS A 767 19.81 -34.60 -6.78
N LEU A 768 20.48 -35.20 -7.76
CA LEU A 768 21.03 -34.53 -8.94
C LEU A 768 20.51 -35.25 -10.18
N LEU A 769 19.86 -34.50 -11.08
CA LEU A 769 19.23 -35.05 -12.29
C LEU A 769 19.96 -34.55 -13.52
N SER A 770 20.20 -35.41 -14.52
CA SER A 770 20.80 -34.96 -15.78
C SER A 770 19.91 -33.91 -16.46
N TRP A 771 20.50 -32.98 -17.22
CA TRP A 771 19.73 -31.98 -17.95
C TRP A 771 18.68 -32.61 -18.88
N ASP A 772 19.04 -33.68 -19.60
CA ASP A 772 18.13 -34.34 -20.54
C ASP A 772 16.94 -34.99 -19.84
N ASP A 773 17.18 -35.68 -18.70
CA ASP A 773 16.10 -36.27 -17.90
C ASP A 773 15.21 -35.19 -17.28
N PHE A 774 15.81 -34.11 -16.76
CA PHE A 774 15.07 -32.98 -16.24
C PHE A 774 14.21 -32.34 -17.33
N ALA A 775 14.78 -32.03 -18.49
CA ALA A 775 14.08 -31.40 -19.59
C ALA A 775 12.93 -32.27 -20.11
N SER A 776 13.15 -33.58 -20.28
CA SER A 776 12.10 -34.51 -20.72
C SER A 776 10.95 -34.57 -19.72
N LYS A 777 11.24 -34.81 -18.44
CA LYS A 777 10.21 -34.97 -17.40
C LYS A 777 9.46 -33.67 -17.11
N THR A 778 10.16 -32.54 -17.10
CA THR A 778 9.53 -31.22 -16.91
C THR A 778 8.61 -30.90 -18.09
N LYS A 779 9.02 -31.24 -19.33
CA LYS A 779 8.20 -31.00 -20.51
C LYS A 779 6.90 -31.81 -20.53
N GLU A 780 6.85 -32.98 -19.91
CA GLU A 780 5.61 -33.80 -19.79
C GLU A 780 4.54 -33.17 -18.89
N ILE A 781 4.93 -32.26 -18.01
CA ILE A 781 4.03 -31.57 -17.08
C ILE A 781 3.87 -30.07 -17.39
N ALA A 782 4.71 -29.54 -18.27
CA ALA A 782 4.77 -28.11 -18.56
C ALA A 782 3.73 -27.69 -19.59
N VAL A 783 3.18 -26.49 -19.40
CA VAL A 783 2.47 -25.74 -20.43
C VAL A 783 3.41 -24.66 -20.94
N THR A 784 3.75 -24.71 -22.21
CA THR A 784 4.82 -23.87 -22.79
C THR A 784 4.30 -22.83 -23.79
N SER A 785 3.03 -22.89 -24.15
CA SER A 785 2.42 -21.97 -25.12
C SER A 785 0.99 -21.60 -24.74
N ASP A 786 0.54 -20.44 -25.23
CA ASP A 786 -0.85 -20.01 -25.05
C ASP A 786 -1.83 -20.98 -25.75
N GLU A 787 -1.46 -21.59 -26.87
CA GLU A 787 -2.30 -22.57 -27.58
C GLU A 787 -2.54 -23.83 -26.75
N GLU A 788 -1.48 -24.36 -26.13
CA GLU A 788 -1.53 -25.49 -25.21
C GLU A 788 -2.37 -25.14 -23.97
N TRP A 789 -2.17 -23.94 -23.41
CA TRP A 789 -2.96 -23.44 -22.29
C TRP A 789 -4.45 -23.35 -22.65
N CYS A 790 -4.80 -22.77 -23.80
CA CYS A 790 -6.19 -22.64 -24.26
C CYS A 790 -6.85 -24.00 -24.47
N THR A 791 -6.11 -24.95 -25.05
CA THR A 791 -6.58 -26.32 -25.28
C THR A 791 -6.86 -27.04 -23.96
N MET A 792 -5.92 -26.96 -23.01
CA MET A 792 -6.07 -27.56 -21.69
C MET A 792 -7.19 -26.93 -20.88
N CYS A 793 -7.32 -25.61 -20.90
CA CYS A 793 -8.34 -24.88 -20.13
C CYS A 793 -9.73 -24.88 -20.77
N GLY A 794 -9.82 -25.12 -22.09
CA GLY A 794 -11.09 -25.12 -22.82
C GLY A 794 -11.73 -23.74 -22.96
N ASN A 795 -10.94 -22.67 -22.82
CA ASN A 795 -11.41 -21.30 -22.95
C ASN A 795 -11.40 -20.89 -24.43
N THR A 796 -12.43 -20.20 -24.88
CA THR A 796 -12.56 -19.67 -26.26
C THR A 796 -12.43 -18.14 -26.33
N ASP A 797 -12.25 -17.50 -25.18
CA ASP A 797 -12.28 -16.04 -25.03
C ASP A 797 -10.87 -15.41 -24.99
N GLY A 798 -10.77 -14.11 -25.23
CA GLY A 798 -9.56 -13.32 -24.99
C GLY A 798 -8.34 -13.79 -25.81
N LYS A 799 -7.26 -14.19 -25.13
CA LYS A 799 -6.02 -14.70 -25.76
C LYS A 799 -6.22 -16.01 -26.55
N CYS A 800 -7.31 -16.72 -26.28
CA CYS A 800 -7.68 -17.96 -26.98
C CYS A 800 -8.53 -17.73 -28.24
N ALA A 801 -9.07 -16.51 -28.43
CA ALA A 801 -9.95 -16.20 -29.56
C ALA A 801 -9.21 -16.20 -30.92
N SER A 802 -7.88 -16.04 -30.93
CA SER A 802 -7.07 -16.17 -32.15
C SER A 802 -6.85 -17.62 -32.58
N SER A 803 -6.97 -18.57 -31.65
CA SER A 803 -6.78 -20.00 -31.88
C SER A 803 -8.03 -20.66 -32.50
N ASP A 804 -9.19 -20.00 -32.39
CA ASP A 804 -10.51 -20.53 -32.81
C ASP A 804 -10.87 -20.24 -34.29
N ARG A 805 -9.92 -19.76 -35.11
CA ARG A 805 -10.18 -19.46 -36.53
C ARG A 805 -10.20 -20.67 -37.47
N SER A 806 -10.16 -21.89 -36.94
CA SER A 806 -10.28 -23.12 -37.74
C SER A 806 -11.34 -24.07 -37.22
N SER A 807 -12.59 -23.63 -37.04
CA SER A 807 -13.73 -24.56 -37.13
C SER A 807 -15.03 -23.84 -37.50
N GLY A 808 -15.37 -23.85 -38.80
CA GLY A 808 -16.64 -23.31 -39.30
C GLY A 808 -17.07 -23.89 -40.64
N SER A 809 -17.79 -25.01 -40.57
CA SER A 809 -18.66 -25.64 -41.60
C SER A 809 -18.04 -26.60 -42.65
N GLY A 810 -18.65 -27.79 -42.78
CA GLY A 810 -18.60 -28.60 -44.02
C GLY A 810 -18.23 -30.08 -43.89
N SER A 811 -19.25 -30.93 -43.67
CA SER A 811 -19.45 -32.33 -44.13
C SER A 811 -18.30 -33.19 -44.73
N VAL A 812 -18.22 -34.42 -44.18
CA VAL A 812 -18.02 -35.75 -44.82
C VAL A 812 -16.74 -36.04 -45.63
N SER A 813 -16.14 -37.18 -45.22
CA SER A 813 -14.96 -37.91 -45.68
C SER A 813 -14.74 -38.10 -47.20
N THR A 814 -13.48 -38.00 -47.65
CA THR A 814 -12.79 -39.08 -48.39
C THR A 814 -11.28 -38.88 -48.48
N SER A 815 -10.59 -39.99 -48.70
CA SER A 815 -9.16 -40.26 -48.60
C SER A 815 -8.25 -39.66 -49.68
N SER A 816 -7.00 -39.42 -49.27
CA SER A 816 -5.72 -39.79 -49.94
C SER A 816 -4.76 -38.67 -50.37
N THR A 817 -3.49 -38.97 -50.05
CA THR A 817 -2.20 -38.60 -50.68
C THR A 817 -1.48 -37.28 -50.34
N ASN A 818 -0.28 -37.51 -49.80
CA ASN A 818 0.92 -36.68 -49.62
C ASN A 818 1.06 -35.38 -50.43
N GLY A 819 1.39 -34.30 -49.71
CA GLY A 819 2.00 -33.10 -50.26
C GLY A 819 2.61 -32.26 -49.14
N SER A 820 3.94 -32.16 -49.11
CA SER A 820 4.74 -31.33 -48.20
C SER A 820 4.29 -29.85 -48.20
N GLY A 821 3.93 -29.31 -47.04
CA GLY A 821 3.50 -27.91 -46.89
C GLY A 821 4.32 -27.17 -45.84
N MET A 822 5.11 -26.18 -46.28
CA MET A 822 5.90 -25.27 -45.44
C MET A 822 5.00 -24.39 -44.55
N SER A 823 5.49 -24.05 -43.36
CA SER A 823 4.86 -23.18 -42.36
C SER A 823 4.28 -21.87 -42.94
N LEU A 824 3.10 -21.48 -42.48
CA LEU A 824 2.37 -20.24 -42.82
C LEU A 824 3.20 -18.96 -42.62
N VAL A 825 4.21 -19.01 -41.74
CA VAL A 825 5.17 -17.91 -41.54
C VAL A 825 6.03 -17.71 -42.79
N VAL A 826 6.43 -18.80 -43.45
CA VAL A 826 7.25 -18.75 -44.66
C VAL A 826 6.42 -18.29 -45.87
N ALA A 827 5.14 -18.68 -45.94
CA ALA A 827 4.21 -18.18 -46.96
C ALA A 827 3.95 -16.65 -46.83
N GLY A 828 3.86 -16.15 -45.60
CA GLY A 828 3.71 -14.70 -45.33
C GLY A 828 4.95 -13.89 -45.70
N VAL A 829 6.15 -14.40 -45.41
CA VAL A 829 7.42 -13.75 -45.78
C VAL A 829 7.62 -13.77 -47.30
N ILE A 830 7.29 -14.88 -47.97
CA ILE A 830 7.35 -14.97 -49.44
C ILE A 830 6.35 -14.00 -50.08
N GLY A 831 5.13 -13.89 -49.56
CA GLY A 831 4.13 -12.93 -50.05
C GLY A 831 4.56 -11.47 -49.89
N ALA A 832 5.16 -11.11 -48.76
CA ALA A 832 5.69 -9.77 -48.50
C ALA A 832 6.90 -9.44 -49.40
N MET A 833 7.79 -10.41 -49.64
CA MET A 833 8.95 -10.24 -50.51
C MET A 833 8.53 -10.10 -51.99
N VAL A 834 7.55 -10.88 -52.46
CA VAL A 834 7.05 -10.82 -53.84
C VAL A 834 6.32 -9.50 -54.09
N THR A 835 5.50 -9.04 -53.14
CA THR A 835 4.82 -7.74 -53.27
C THR A 835 5.80 -6.57 -53.28
N LEU A 836 6.85 -6.62 -52.44
CA LEU A 836 7.89 -5.60 -52.42
C LEU A 836 8.75 -5.61 -53.70
N ALA A 837 9.04 -6.78 -54.25
CA ALA A 837 9.72 -6.93 -55.54
C ALA A 837 8.87 -6.40 -56.71
N VAL A 838 7.56 -6.62 -56.70
CA VAL A 838 6.64 -6.07 -57.73
C VAL A 838 6.55 -4.55 -57.62
N ILE A 839 6.48 -3.99 -56.42
CA ILE A 839 6.44 -2.54 -56.21
C ILE A 839 7.76 -1.89 -56.63
N LEU A 840 8.91 -2.47 -56.27
CA LEU A 840 10.21 -1.98 -56.71
C LEU A 840 10.41 -2.16 -58.23
N GLY A 841 9.89 -3.24 -58.81
CA GLY A 841 9.87 -3.45 -60.25
C GLY A 841 9.04 -2.40 -60.98
N LEU A 842 7.84 -2.08 -60.48
CA LEU A 842 6.99 -1.02 -61.01
C LEU A 842 7.62 0.37 -60.85
N GLN A 843 8.27 0.65 -59.72
CA GLN A 843 9.03 1.89 -59.54
C GLN A 843 10.22 1.97 -60.49
N ALA A 844 10.97 0.88 -60.68
CA ALA A 844 12.08 0.83 -61.63
C ALA A 844 11.62 1.06 -63.07
N ILE A 845 10.50 0.47 -63.48
CA ILE A 845 9.86 0.70 -64.78
C ILE A 845 9.39 2.15 -64.93
N PHE A 846 8.82 2.73 -63.87
CA PHE A 846 8.42 4.14 -63.83
C PHE A 846 9.64 5.09 -63.95
N PHE A 847 10.76 4.78 -63.30
CA PHE A 847 12.00 5.54 -63.43
C PHE A 847 12.66 5.39 -64.81
N LEU A 848 12.58 4.20 -65.43
CA LEU A 848 13.12 3.92 -66.77
C LEU A 848 12.30 4.58 -67.89
N LEU A 849 10.97 4.55 -67.80
CA LEU A 849 10.08 5.16 -68.80
C LEU A 849 9.87 6.67 -68.57
N GLY A 850 10.02 7.15 -67.33
CA GLY A 850 9.85 8.55 -66.95
C GLY A 850 11.07 9.46 -67.16
N GLY A 851 12.22 8.92 -67.61
CA GLY A 851 13.40 9.72 -67.98
C GLY A 851 14.14 10.42 -66.83
N PHE A 852 13.92 10.01 -65.57
CA PHE A 852 14.54 10.65 -64.42
C PHE A 852 15.93 10.08 -64.11
N ARG A 853 16.98 10.92 -64.18
CA ARG A 853 18.35 10.59 -63.75
C ARG A 853 18.56 10.98 -62.29
N ILE A 854 19.03 10.04 -61.47
CA ILE A 854 19.42 10.28 -60.07
C ILE A 854 20.79 10.98 -60.05
N ALA A 855 20.84 12.23 -59.57
CA ALA A 855 22.08 12.96 -59.35
C ALA A 855 22.57 12.81 -57.90
N LYS A 856 23.84 12.43 -57.73
CA LYS A 856 24.48 12.25 -56.41
C LYS A 856 24.91 13.61 -55.86
N ARG A 857 24.31 14.05 -54.75
CA ARG A 857 24.69 15.31 -54.08
C ARG A 857 25.84 15.05 -53.09
N ASN A 858 27.01 15.64 -53.36
CA ASN A 858 28.15 15.61 -52.46
C ASN A 858 27.90 16.45 -51.20
N LYS A 859 28.45 15.95 -50.09
CA LYS A 859 28.40 16.48 -48.72
C LYS A 859 29.17 17.81 -48.65
N ALA A 860 28.52 18.89 -48.24
CA ALA A 860 29.18 20.16 -47.90
C ALA A 860 28.99 20.46 -46.42
N SER A 861 30.08 20.89 -45.80
CA SER A 861 30.33 21.20 -44.40
C SER A 861 29.70 22.52 -43.93
N HIS A 862 29.40 22.54 -42.63
CA HIS A 862 29.32 23.66 -41.68
C HIS A 862 29.53 25.08 -42.22
N GLU A 863 28.56 25.98 -41.99
CA GLU A 863 28.80 27.32 -41.43
C GLU A 863 27.49 27.99 -40.96
N THR A 864 27.49 28.35 -39.68
CA THR A 864 27.03 29.59 -39.02
C THR A 864 25.62 30.15 -39.31
N MET A 865 24.76 30.07 -38.28
CA MET A 865 23.58 30.94 -38.12
C MET A 865 23.99 32.40 -37.91
N SER A 866 23.42 33.31 -38.70
CA SER A 866 23.17 34.69 -38.25
C SER A 866 21.94 35.29 -38.93
N SER A 867 20.93 35.53 -38.09
CA SER A 867 20.05 36.69 -38.01
C SER A 867 19.02 37.03 -39.10
N LEU A 868 17.82 37.31 -38.56
CA LEU A 868 16.99 38.50 -38.78
C LEU A 868 15.86 38.50 -39.84
N ALA A 869 14.70 38.91 -39.30
CA ALA A 869 13.65 39.74 -39.89
C ALA A 869 12.51 39.07 -40.67
N GLY A 870 11.37 38.98 -39.98
CA GLY A 870 10.13 39.72 -40.30
C GLY A 870 9.64 39.74 -41.75
N VAL A 871 8.42 39.25 -41.94
CA VAL A 871 7.60 39.59 -43.10
C VAL A 871 6.22 40.05 -42.61
N GLU A 872 6.00 41.34 -42.85
CA GLU A 872 4.74 42.06 -42.88
C GLU A 872 4.03 41.82 -44.24
N GLU A 873 2.75 42.23 -44.32
CA GLU A 873 1.89 42.44 -45.51
C GLU A 873 0.73 41.45 -45.73
N LYS A 874 -0.53 41.87 -45.96
CA LYS A 874 -1.26 43.16 -45.88
C LYS A 874 -2.74 42.89 -46.24
N LYS A 875 -3.66 43.70 -45.68
CA LYS A 875 -4.95 44.22 -46.22
C LYS A 875 -6.00 43.17 -46.69
N VAL A 876 -7.27 43.21 -46.25
CA VAL A 876 -8.23 44.31 -46.08
C VAL A 876 -9.09 44.09 -44.83
#